data_AF-A0AB40CFQ5-F1
#
_entry.id   AF-A0AB40CFQ5-F1
#
_cell.length_a   1.000
_cell.length_b   1.000
_cell.length_c   1.000
_cell.angle_alpha   90.00
_cell.angle_beta   90.00
_cell.angle_gamma   90.00
#
_symmetry.space_group_name_H-M   'P 1'
#
loop_
_entity.id
_entity.type
_entity.pdbx_description
1 polymer ?
#
loop_
_entity_poly.entity_id
_entity_poly.type
_entity_poly.pdbx_seq_one_letter_code
_entity_poly.pdbx_strand_id
1 'polypeptide(L)'
;MDKSWMMENKYSQRYASGVSFFMKFVRDNMGVRSKVRCPCLECLNVFIRSQDEVKDHLLLQGMSQSYTKWIYHGEKFNSEAPSIANPRNGNMNNSLDDNGGPMDDGMHDILEDIFPRIDDNEIGNNGEFNSNPSEEETKKFSKLLNHAQCRLLPEYTDMSMLTFIVKLLHAKVYTQMSNKSVNMILQLLREAFPTSTIPSSYYEATKTLRDLGLNYVPIHACKFDCALFWGEFEDKQYCPVCGTSRWKFIDKKIPWKVLRYFPLKPRLQRLFMSKKIAKDMQWHSEKRIDDDMLRHPADGDAWKEFDKEHEWFSQDPRNVRMGIATDGFNPFGIMSSTYSVWPVVVMPYNLPPWKCMKEPFVMMSLLIPGRNSPGKDIDVYLRPLINELRDLWEVGVHTYDAYKKEKYFQLHATIMWTINDFLTYGDLSGQSTKRYLACLVCNNETPCIRLRNKICYMHRRHFLLKDHVWRRRKLFDGQPENRSKPRKLSGTDLLEQLAAIKDTNFGKHPNNKKRKRSPEELNWTKRSILFELPYWKTLKLRHNLDVMHIEKNICESILGTLLNIEGKTKDTIIARLDLEDLNIKKELHLKKQSNGSYLMPPACYTLSKDEKKKFCEFLKYVKFPDGYASNISRCANANDGKLSGLKSHDCHILLQRLLPVAIRNFVSKDVFQALDELANFFRLLCCKTLKKKDLLVLEADIIIILCKLEKIFPPAFFDVMVHLALHLPQEAMLGGPVHYRWMYPIERFLGKLKAYVRNKARPEGCIAESYIYTECLTFCSMYLSGIETKFNREERNYDGLKNMNDRQLSIFSTTVRPFGASKFNILSEQEFKMIQWYILNNCDEVEPYLLKYKMELDQQSSFSYEEIQKERFPIWFKTQITSLRNQGLEEVSDELFALAYGPDARVRKYTGCIVNGVRFHTKEHEFHLRSQNSGVVVEGNHEANEIDFYGVLTDIIQLDYIKDCKVVIFRCQWFDLGGKRRIHKDGHLTSIMVNRFWYENDPFILAIQAKQVFYVDDIKLGRDWKVVQKFHHRHLFDVPEMQDNENSEIFDVDANIDQDTEIYGSERIFQIEDNGERPLNRQDIAAEVIDSEFIERNKKTNEDPYLEDIDENINEVEEFQSSEDDDSDLDPFTPYCSGEWCWKYAMNKTNYLCRQKYAAVAMAYLDLHPSNL
;
A
#
# COMPACT_ATOMS: atom_id res chain seq x y z
N MET A 1 4.87 -57.95 24.23
CA MET A 1 3.94 -57.78 25.36
C MET A 1 2.61 -58.39 24.95
N ASP A 2 2.05 -59.35 25.70
CA ASP A 2 0.76 -59.95 25.34
C ASP A 2 -0.39 -58.95 25.64
N LYS A 3 -1.14 -58.60 24.59
CA LYS A 3 -2.26 -57.65 24.65
C LYS A 3 -3.58 -58.28 24.18
N SER A 4 -3.60 -59.59 23.89
CA SER A 4 -4.81 -60.26 23.42
C SER A 4 -5.93 -60.24 24.46
N TRP A 5 -5.58 -60.06 25.73
CA TRP A 5 -6.52 -59.91 26.85
C TRP A 5 -7.45 -58.69 26.70
N MET A 6 -7.09 -57.66 25.92
CA MET A 6 -7.97 -56.49 25.68
C MET A 6 -9.22 -56.87 24.88
N MET A 7 -9.19 -58.00 24.16
CA MET A 7 -10.31 -58.54 23.37
C MET A 7 -11.17 -59.54 24.17
N GLU A 8 -10.77 -59.89 25.39
CA GLU A 8 -11.50 -60.82 26.27
C GLU A 8 -12.68 -60.15 26.97
N ASN A 9 -13.65 -60.94 27.43
CA ASN A 9 -14.77 -60.42 28.20
C ASN A 9 -14.26 -59.74 29.49
N LYS A 10 -14.72 -58.50 29.78
CA LYS A 10 -14.26 -57.71 30.93
C LYS A 10 -14.49 -58.34 32.30
N TYR A 11 -15.43 -59.27 32.40
CA TYR A 11 -15.70 -60.03 33.63
C TYR A 11 -14.84 -61.31 33.75
N SER A 12 -14.00 -61.60 32.75
CA SER A 12 -13.12 -62.75 32.79
C SER A 12 -11.90 -62.50 33.68
N GLN A 13 -11.42 -63.56 34.32
CA GLN A 13 -10.21 -63.49 35.13
C GLN A 13 -8.96 -63.17 34.30
N ARG A 14 -8.97 -63.54 33.01
CA ARG A 14 -7.92 -63.20 32.04
C ARG A 14 -7.86 -61.70 31.77
N TYR A 15 -9.01 -61.05 31.61
CA TYR A 15 -9.08 -59.60 31.42
C TYR A 15 -8.63 -58.84 32.68
N ALA A 16 -9.10 -59.21 33.88
CA ALA A 16 -8.68 -58.58 35.14
C ALA A 16 -7.16 -58.72 35.41
N SER A 17 -6.58 -59.87 35.04
CA SER A 17 -5.14 -60.10 35.09
C SER A 17 -4.40 -59.22 34.09
N GLY A 18 -4.96 -59.05 32.89
CA GLY A 18 -4.47 -58.13 31.86
C GLY A 18 -4.48 -56.67 32.28
N VAL A 19 -5.56 -56.19 32.90
CA VAL A 19 -5.63 -54.82 33.47
C VAL A 19 -4.58 -54.64 34.57
N SER A 20 -4.38 -55.64 35.43
CA SER A 20 -3.34 -55.58 36.47
C SER A 20 -1.93 -55.50 35.87
N PHE A 21 -1.69 -56.21 34.78
CA PHE A 21 -0.44 -56.16 34.02
C PHE A 21 -0.24 -54.79 33.34
N PHE A 22 -1.28 -54.23 32.70
CA PHE A 22 -1.25 -52.89 32.14
C PHE A 22 -0.93 -51.83 33.20
N MET A 23 -1.61 -51.87 34.34
CA MET A 23 -1.37 -50.92 35.42
C MET A 23 0.03 -51.07 36.04
N LYS A 24 0.62 -52.28 35.99
CA LYS A 24 2.03 -52.47 36.36
C LYS A 24 2.96 -51.79 35.33
N PHE A 25 2.73 -52.00 34.04
CA PHE A 25 3.48 -51.32 32.98
C PHE A 25 3.40 -49.79 33.09
N VAL A 26 2.22 -49.25 33.39
CA VAL A 26 2.02 -47.81 33.63
C VAL A 26 2.84 -47.34 34.83
N ARG A 27 2.81 -48.05 35.96
CA ARG A 27 3.61 -47.70 37.15
C ARG A 27 5.11 -47.70 36.86
N ASP A 28 5.58 -48.70 36.12
CA ASP A 28 6.99 -48.89 35.83
C ASP A 28 7.54 -47.80 34.89
N ASN A 29 6.70 -47.24 33.99
CA ASN A 29 7.12 -46.21 33.04
C ASN A 29 6.76 -44.76 33.44
N MET A 30 5.66 -44.57 34.18
CA MET A 30 5.13 -43.24 34.52
C MET A 30 5.31 -42.86 35.99
N GLY A 31 5.76 -43.79 36.85
CA GLY A 31 5.92 -43.59 38.30
C GLY A 31 4.64 -43.80 39.12
N VAL A 32 4.76 -44.22 40.38
CA VAL A 32 3.64 -44.74 41.21
C VAL A 32 2.58 -43.68 41.59
N ARG A 33 2.93 -42.38 41.58
CA ARG A 33 2.02 -41.28 42.00
C ARG A 33 1.58 -40.36 40.85
N SER A 34 1.91 -40.68 39.60
CA SER A 34 1.52 -39.85 38.46
C SER A 34 0.04 -40.07 38.09
N LYS A 35 -0.63 -39.00 37.67
CA LYS A 35 -1.92 -39.12 36.99
C LYS A 35 -1.68 -39.49 35.54
N VAL A 36 -2.48 -40.38 34.99
CA VAL A 36 -2.29 -40.96 33.64
C VAL A 36 -3.58 -40.87 32.83
N ARG A 37 -3.46 -40.89 31.50
CA ARG A 37 -4.62 -40.89 30.60
C ARG A 37 -5.39 -42.20 30.78
N CYS A 38 -6.71 -42.14 30.88
CA CYS A 38 -7.54 -43.33 31.09
C CYS A 38 -7.92 -43.98 29.75
N PRO A 39 -7.45 -45.21 29.44
CA PRO A 39 -7.75 -45.87 28.16
C PRO A 39 -9.09 -46.62 28.15
N CYS A 40 -9.98 -46.42 29.13
CA CYS A 40 -11.25 -47.12 29.16
C CYS A 40 -12.17 -46.70 28.00
N LEU A 41 -13.20 -47.50 27.71
CA LEU A 41 -14.13 -47.27 26.59
C LEU A 41 -14.87 -45.93 26.67
N GLU A 42 -15.07 -45.37 27.87
CA GLU A 42 -15.68 -44.03 28.03
C GLU A 42 -14.65 -42.90 27.95
N CYS A 43 -13.43 -43.12 28.45
CA CYS A 43 -12.44 -42.06 28.54
C CYS A 43 -11.53 -41.97 27.32
N LEU A 44 -11.32 -43.04 26.56
CA LEU A 44 -10.59 -43.11 25.29
C LEU A 44 -9.24 -42.36 25.27
N ASN A 45 -8.48 -42.40 26.37
CA ASN A 45 -7.23 -41.63 26.60
C ASN A 45 -7.38 -40.10 26.58
N VAL A 46 -8.60 -39.56 26.62
CA VAL A 46 -8.91 -38.13 26.67
C VAL A 46 -8.72 -37.57 28.09
N PHE A 47 -9.23 -38.27 29.11
CA PHE A 47 -9.20 -37.78 30.49
C PHE A 47 -7.99 -38.30 31.28
N ILE A 48 -7.36 -37.41 32.05
CA ILE A 48 -6.29 -37.74 33.00
C ILE A 48 -6.90 -38.05 34.37
N ARG A 49 -6.60 -39.22 34.93
CA ARG A 49 -7.12 -39.72 36.21
C ARG A 49 -5.99 -40.28 37.07
N SER A 50 -6.24 -40.45 38.36
CA SER A 50 -5.31 -41.19 39.22
C SER A 50 -5.21 -42.65 38.76
N GLN A 51 -4.08 -43.31 39.00
CA GLN A 51 -3.89 -44.69 38.55
C GLN A 51 -4.89 -45.66 39.19
N ASP A 52 -5.36 -45.39 40.41
CA ASP A 52 -6.40 -46.19 41.06
C ASP A 52 -7.75 -46.03 40.36
N GLU A 53 -8.14 -44.80 40.01
CA GLU A 53 -9.35 -44.53 39.21
C GLU A 53 -9.26 -45.16 37.82
N VAL A 54 -8.09 -45.10 37.15
CA VAL A 54 -7.91 -45.74 35.84
C VAL A 54 -8.08 -47.25 35.95
N LYS A 55 -7.51 -47.87 36.99
CA LYS A 55 -7.68 -49.30 37.23
C LYS A 55 -9.15 -49.66 37.41
N ASP A 56 -9.88 -48.89 38.21
CA ASP A 56 -11.31 -49.12 38.46
C ASP A 56 -12.12 -48.93 37.18
N HIS A 57 -11.85 -47.88 36.40
CA HIS A 57 -12.49 -47.64 35.10
C HIS A 57 -12.23 -48.80 34.12
N LEU A 58 -11.00 -49.33 34.07
CA LEU A 58 -10.69 -50.44 33.17
C LEU A 58 -11.39 -51.74 33.57
N LEU A 59 -11.61 -51.96 34.87
CA LEU A 59 -12.35 -53.13 35.38
C LEU A 59 -13.88 -52.98 35.21
N LEU A 60 -14.41 -51.77 35.41
CA LEU A 60 -15.86 -51.50 35.33
C LEU A 60 -16.34 -51.31 33.90
N GLN A 61 -15.61 -50.52 33.11
CA GLN A 61 -16.05 -50.04 31.80
C GLN A 61 -15.39 -50.79 30.65
N GLY A 62 -14.21 -51.39 30.86
CA GLY A 62 -13.45 -52.06 29.80
C GLY A 62 -12.46 -51.12 29.10
N MET A 63 -11.39 -51.67 28.54
CA MET A 63 -10.32 -50.95 27.85
C MET A 63 -10.67 -50.80 26.36
N SER A 64 -10.29 -49.66 25.78
CA SER A 64 -10.46 -49.45 24.35
C SER A 64 -9.63 -50.46 23.54
N GLN A 65 -10.31 -51.26 22.74
CA GLN A 65 -9.68 -52.28 21.87
C GLN A 65 -8.86 -51.65 20.73
N SER A 66 -9.14 -50.39 20.36
CA SER A 66 -8.36 -49.66 19.37
C SER A 66 -7.01 -49.16 19.92
N TYR A 67 -6.85 -49.13 21.25
CA TYR A 67 -5.61 -48.68 21.90
C TYR A 67 -4.57 -49.80 22.01
N THR A 68 -4.19 -50.34 20.84
CA THR A 68 -3.28 -51.50 20.71
C THR A 68 -1.82 -51.16 20.96
N LYS A 69 -1.45 -49.88 20.92
CA LYS A 69 -0.12 -49.35 21.27
C LYS A 69 -0.26 -48.39 22.45
N TRP A 70 0.39 -48.67 23.57
CA TRP A 70 0.29 -47.90 24.82
C TRP A 70 1.23 -46.69 24.81
N ILE A 71 1.17 -45.90 23.74
CA ILE A 71 2.07 -44.76 23.48
C ILE A 71 2.00 -43.70 24.58
N TYR A 72 0.81 -43.44 25.14
CA TYR A 72 0.64 -42.49 26.26
C TYR A 72 1.10 -43.05 27.61
N HIS A 73 1.56 -44.30 27.65
CA HIS A 73 2.00 -44.99 28.87
C HIS A 73 3.42 -45.55 28.75
N GLY A 74 4.21 -45.08 27.76
CA GLY A 74 5.64 -45.35 27.66
C GLY A 74 6.05 -46.49 26.72
N GLU A 75 5.15 -47.00 25.87
CA GLU A 75 5.53 -48.02 24.87
C GLU A 75 6.24 -47.39 23.67
N LYS A 76 7.54 -47.72 23.49
CA LYS A 76 8.41 -47.20 22.42
C LYS A 76 8.16 -47.88 21.07
N PHE A 77 8.35 -47.14 19.97
CA PHE A 77 8.21 -47.60 18.58
C PHE A 77 9.42 -48.47 18.18
N ASN A 78 9.19 -49.74 17.83
CA ASN A 78 10.19 -50.56 17.13
C ASN A 78 9.81 -50.64 15.64
N SER A 79 10.65 -50.05 14.79
CA SER A 79 10.59 -50.11 13.34
C SER A 79 11.25 -51.39 12.85
N GLU A 80 10.50 -52.45 12.61
CA GLU A 80 10.96 -53.58 11.79
C GLU A 80 9.73 -54.40 11.34
N ALA A 81 9.38 -54.29 10.05
CA ALA A 81 8.50 -55.24 9.37
C ALA A 81 9.01 -55.47 7.93
N PRO A 82 9.02 -56.70 7.41
CA PRO A 82 9.51 -57.02 6.07
C PRO A 82 8.44 -56.84 4.98
N SER A 83 8.94 -56.55 3.78
CA SER A 83 8.25 -56.42 2.50
C SER A 83 7.55 -57.70 2.02
N ILE A 84 6.39 -57.57 1.34
CA ILE A 84 6.15 -58.01 -0.07
C ILE A 84 4.68 -57.76 -0.53
N ALA A 85 4.59 -57.06 -1.67
CA ALA A 85 3.64 -57.07 -2.81
C ALA A 85 2.15 -56.60 -2.72
N ASN A 86 1.93 -55.39 -3.27
CA ASN A 86 0.96 -54.94 -4.32
C ASN A 86 -0.56 -55.23 -4.22
N PRO A 87 -1.43 -54.47 -4.93
CA PRO A 87 -1.34 -53.08 -5.39
C PRO A 87 -2.64 -52.28 -5.11
N ARG A 88 -2.55 -50.99 -4.79
CA ARG A 88 -3.52 -49.96 -5.18
C ARG A 88 -2.98 -48.59 -4.78
N ASN A 89 -2.35 -47.97 -5.77
CA ASN A 89 -2.15 -46.53 -5.79
C ASN A 89 -3.52 -45.86 -5.78
N GLY A 90 -3.74 -45.05 -4.76
CA GLY A 90 -4.81 -44.08 -4.67
C GLY A 90 -4.33 -43.01 -3.70
N ASN A 91 -3.92 -41.86 -4.25
CA ASN A 91 -3.71 -40.62 -3.52
C ASN A 91 -4.88 -40.40 -2.55
N MET A 92 -4.63 -40.51 -1.25
CA MET A 92 -5.42 -39.74 -0.28
C MET A 92 -4.70 -38.41 -0.10
N ASN A 93 -5.14 -37.45 -0.93
CA ASN A 93 -5.07 -36.04 -0.61
C ASN A 93 -5.59 -35.85 0.82
N ASN A 94 -4.83 -35.12 1.64
CA ASN A 94 -5.30 -34.64 2.94
C ASN A 94 -6.43 -33.64 2.69
N SER A 95 -7.66 -34.15 2.54
CA SER A 95 -8.86 -33.42 2.90
C SER A 95 -8.74 -33.11 4.39
N LEU A 96 -8.78 -31.82 4.71
CA LEU A 96 -9.18 -31.36 6.03
C LEU A 96 -10.65 -31.73 6.19
N ASP A 97 -10.92 -32.99 6.51
CA ASP A 97 -12.20 -33.37 7.07
C ASP A 97 -12.27 -32.79 8.48
N ASP A 98 -13.07 -31.73 8.57
CA ASP A 98 -13.78 -31.23 9.73
C ASP A 98 -14.61 -32.37 10.36
N ASN A 99 -13.94 -33.32 11.00
CA ASN A 99 -14.56 -34.19 11.98
C ASN A 99 -14.42 -33.51 13.33
N GLY A 100 -15.51 -32.87 13.76
CA GLY A 100 -15.64 -32.06 14.97
C GLY A 100 -15.11 -32.70 16.25
N GLY A 101 -13.80 -32.57 16.48
CA GLY A 101 -13.16 -32.61 17.79
C GLY A 101 -13.26 -31.26 18.49
N PRO A 102 -13.05 -31.18 19.82
CA PRO A 102 -13.13 -29.92 20.55
C PRO A 102 -12.09 -28.94 20.01
N MET A 103 -12.51 -27.68 19.84
CA MET A 103 -11.67 -26.55 19.41
C MET A 103 -10.31 -26.57 20.12
N ASP A 104 -9.27 -27.00 19.41
CA ASP A 104 -7.90 -26.70 19.78
C ASP A 104 -7.74 -25.19 19.70
N ASP A 105 -7.43 -24.54 20.82
CA ASP A 105 -7.58 -23.10 20.96
C ASP A 105 -6.40 -22.30 20.38
N GLY A 106 -5.43 -22.99 19.76
CA GLY A 106 -4.25 -22.43 19.09
C GLY A 106 -3.34 -21.62 20.01
N MET A 107 -3.69 -21.47 21.30
CA MET A 107 -2.93 -20.69 22.26
C MET A 107 -1.72 -21.44 22.78
N HIS A 108 -1.79 -22.77 22.83
CA HIS A 108 -0.63 -23.59 23.15
C HIS A 108 0.46 -23.42 22.09
N ASP A 109 0.09 -23.57 20.81
CA ASP A 109 0.97 -23.32 19.65
C ASP A 109 1.58 -21.91 19.67
N ILE A 110 0.78 -20.87 19.97
CA ILE A 110 1.30 -19.50 20.13
C ILE A 110 2.40 -19.43 21.18
N LEU A 111 2.20 -20.09 22.33
CA LEU A 111 3.13 -20.01 23.45
C LEU A 111 4.40 -20.82 23.19
N GLU A 112 4.28 -21.99 22.56
CA GLU A 112 5.42 -22.77 22.08
C GLU A 112 6.24 -21.97 21.06
N ASP A 113 5.58 -21.32 20.09
CA ASP A 113 6.27 -20.52 19.09
C ASP A 113 6.94 -19.28 19.72
N ILE A 114 6.28 -18.58 20.67
CA ILE A 114 6.84 -17.39 21.36
C ILE A 114 8.01 -17.76 22.29
N PHE A 115 7.96 -18.92 22.93
CA PHE A 115 8.96 -19.37 23.90
C PHE A 115 9.54 -20.76 23.55
N PRO A 116 10.19 -20.90 22.37
CA PRO A 116 10.58 -22.21 21.86
C PRO A 116 11.76 -22.84 22.63
N ARG A 117 12.37 -22.10 23.57
CA ARG A 117 13.53 -22.51 24.38
C ARG A 117 13.16 -23.07 25.76
N ILE A 118 11.87 -23.16 26.11
CA ILE A 118 11.39 -23.52 27.46
C ILE A 118 10.70 -24.90 27.44
N ASP A 119 11.05 -25.78 26.50
CA ASP A 119 10.58 -27.15 26.52
C ASP A 119 11.34 -28.00 27.57
N ASP A 120 10.60 -28.86 28.28
CA ASP A 120 11.00 -29.52 29.54
C ASP A 120 12.03 -30.66 29.38
N ASN A 121 12.63 -30.89 28.19
CA ASN A 121 13.36 -32.13 27.90
C ASN A 121 14.81 -32.03 27.39
N GLU A 122 15.45 -30.86 27.34
CA GLU A 122 16.89 -30.77 26.99
C GLU A 122 17.76 -30.25 28.15
N ILE A 123 17.77 -30.99 29.26
CA ILE A 123 18.90 -30.98 30.20
C ILE A 123 19.65 -32.30 30.01
N GLY A 124 20.49 -32.37 28.98
CA GLY A 124 21.25 -33.59 28.71
C GLY A 124 22.26 -33.52 27.55
N ASN A 125 23.45 -33.00 27.85
CA ASN A 125 24.73 -33.27 27.18
C ASN A 125 24.86 -32.99 25.66
N ASN A 126 25.41 -31.82 25.31
CA ASN A 126 26.83 -31.65 24.88
C ASN A 126 26.99 -30.41 23.98
N GLY A 127 27.95 -29.55 24.33
CA GLY A 127 28.47 -28.50 23.46
C GLY A 127 28.18 -27.09 23.98
N GLU A 128 29.26 -26.35 24.27
CA GLU A 128 29.29 -25.01 24.85
C GLU A 128 28.33 -24.00 24.18
N PHE A 129 27.15 -23.75 24.78
CA PHE A 129 26.30 -22.62 24.38
C PHE A 129 25.64 -21.97 25.59
N ASN A 130 26.18 -20.83 26.01
CA ASN A 130 25.58 -19.96 27.02
C ASN A 130 24.47 -19.10 26.39
N SER A 131 23.22 -19.52 26.54
CA SER A 131 22.15 -18.62 27.01
C SER A 131 20.92 -19.46 27.40
N ASN A 132 20.86 -19.91 28.65
CA ASN A 132 19.62 -20.38 29.25
C ASN A 132 18.54 -19.28 29.14
N PRO A 133 17.24 -19.61 29.03
CA PRO A 133 16.16 -18.62 29.11
C PRO A 133 16.35 -17.77 30.37
N SER A 134 16.18 -16.45 30.27
CA SER A 134 16.28 -15.60 31.45
C SER A 134 15.19 -16.00 32.46
N GLU A 135 15.49 -15.89 33.76
CA GLU A 135 14.52 -16.21 34.83
C GLU A 135 13.20 -15.42 34.66
N GLU A 136 13.26 -14.25 34.03
CA GLU A 136 12.11 -13.42 33.71
C GLU A 136 11.27 -13.96 32.53
N GLU A 137 11.90 -14.52 31.49
CA GLU A 137 11.21 -15.18 30.37
C GLU A 137 10.51 -16.45 30.81
N THR A 138 11.15 -17.26 31.65
CA THR A 138 10.54 -18.46 32.24
C THR A 138 9.32 -18.11 33.08
N LYS A 139 9.40 -17.06 33.91
CA LYS A 139 8.25 -16.57 34.70
C LYS A 139 7.10 -16.09 33.82
N LYS A 140 7.39 -15.39 32.72
CA LYS A 140 6.37 -14.91 31.76
C LYS A 140 5.69 -16.06 31.03
N PHE A 141 6.47 -17.03 30.54
CA PHE A 141 5.96 -18.23 29.90
C PHE A 141 5.05 -19.02 30.83
N SER A 142 5.52 -19.37 32.03
CA SER A 142 4.69 -20.12 33.00
C SER A 142 3.39 -19.40 33.34
N LYS A 143 3.42 -18.06 33.46
CA LYS A 143 2.22 -17.26 33.73
C LYS A 143 1.22 -17.29 32.56
N LEU A 144 1.71 -17.15 31.33
CA LEU A 144 0.85 -17.22 30.13
C LEU A 144 0.32 -18.63 29.88
N LEU A 145 1.15 -19.65 30.08
CA LEU A 145 0.77 -21.05 30.01
C LEU A 145 -0.34 -21.37 31.01
N ASN A 146 -0.22 -20.89 32.24
CA ASN A 146 -1.29 -21.00 33.24
C ASN A 146 -2.59 -20.34 32.77
N HIS A 147 -2.56 -19.17 32.11
CA HIS A 147 -3.76 -18.53 31.57
C HIS A 147 -4.34 -19.24 30.35
N ALA A 148 -3.51 -19.88 29.52
CA ALA A 148 -3.94 -20.72 28.40
C ALA A 148 -4.55 -22.05 28.89
N GLN A 149 -4.09 -22.57 30.03
CA GLN A 149 -4.66 -23.76 30.66
C GLN A 149 -5.88 -23.45 31.55
N CYS A 150 -6.03 -22.21 32.00
CA CYS A 150 -7.14 -21.78 32.85
C CYS A 150 -8.43 -21.63 32.03
N ARG A 151 -9.41 -22.51 32.29
CA ARG A 151 -10.73 -22.45 31.64
C ARG A 151 -11.50 -21.20 32.06
N LEU A 152 -12.20 -20.59 31.10
CA LEU A 152 -13.04 -19.41 31.33
C LEU A 152 -14.24 -19.73 32.22
N LEU A 153 -14.89 -20.87 31.94
CA LEU A 153 -16.01 -21.44 32.67
C LEU A 153 -15.75 -22.95 32.84
N PRO A 154 -15.12 -23.38 33.95
CA PRO A 154 -14.59 -24.74 34.12
C PRO A 154 -15.60 -25.88 33.85
N GLU A 155 -16.88 -25.62 34.08
CA GLU A 155 -17.99 -26.59 33.94
C GLU A 155 -18.75 -26.53 32.61
N TYR A 156 -18.53 -25.50 31.77
CA TYR A 156 -19.41 -25.20 30.63
C TYR A 156 -18.69 -24.94 29.31
N THR A 157 -17.41 -24.53 29.34
CA THR A 157 -16.65 -24.25 28.11
C THR A 157 -15.21 -24.75 28.21
N ASP A 158 -14.70 -25.25 27.08
CA ASP A 158 -13.27 -25.56 26.93
C ASP A 158 -12.44 -24.32 26.54
N MET A 159 -13.07 -23.14 26.39
CA MET A 159 -12.37 -21.90 26.06
C MET A 159 -11.49 -21.44 27.23
N SER A 160 -10.19 -21.24 26.97
CA SER A 160 -9.27 -20.67 27.96
C SER A 160 -9.48 -19.18 28.19
N MET A 161 -9.04 -18.70 29.35
CA MET A 161 -9.04 -17.28 29.72
C MET A 161 -8.21 -16.46 28.71
N LEU A 162 -7.06 -17.00 28.27
CA LEU A 162 -6.22 -16.33 27.27
C LEU A 162 -6.93 -16.22 25.91
N THR A 163 -7.57 -17.30 25.43
CA THR A 163 -8.36 -17.30 24.20
C THR A 163 -9.48 -16.26 24.24
N PHE A 164 -10.22 -16.19 25.34
CA PHE A 164 -11.28 -15.19 25.52
C PHE A 164 -10.72 -13.76 25.46
N ILE A 165 -9.63 -13.49 26.19
CA ILE A 165 -9.00 -12.16 26.22
C ILE A 165 -8.53 -11.74 24.83
N VAL A 166 -7.83 -12.62 24.11
CA VAL A 166 -7.34 -12.32 22.76
C VAL A 166 -8.52 -12.08 21.82
N LYS A 167 -9.56 -12.93 21.82
CA LYS A 167 -10.74 -12.75 20.95
C LYS A 167 -11.50 -11.45 21.26
N LEU A 168 -11.70 -11.12 22.53
CA LEU A 168 -12.35 -9.88 22.97
C LEU A 168 -11.55 -8.64 22.56
N LEU A 169 -10.24 -8.66 22.80
CA LEU A 169 -9.37 -7.54 22.49
C LEU A 169 -9.16 -7.40 20.97
N HIS A 170 -9.10 -8.50 20.24
CA HIS A 170 -9.14 -8.51 18.77
C HIS A 170 -10.42 -7.82 18.28
N ALA A 171 -11.59 -8.22 18.78
CA ALA A 171 -12.86 -7.58 18.42
C ALA A 171 -12.85 -6.08 18.74
N LYS A 172 -12.34 -5.68 19.91
CA LYS A 172 -12.20 -4.26 20.29
C LYS A 172 -11.36 -3.48 19.28
N VAL A 173 -10.18 -4.00 18.92
CA VAL A 173 -9.26 -3.31 17.99
C VAL A 173 -9.84 -3.30 16.58
N TYR A 174 -10.38 -4.42 16.14
CA TYR A 174 -10.94 -4.60 14.81
C TYR A 174 -12.17 -3.70 14.56
N THR A 175 -13.06 -3.58 15.55
CA THR A 175 -14.29 -2.76 15.48
C THR A 175 -14.13 -1.36 16.10
N GLN A 176 -12.95 -1.02 16.61
CA GLN A 176 -12.63 0.26 17.26
C GLN A 176 -13.49 0.61 18.50
N MET A 177 -13.94 -0.39 19.26
CA MET A 177 -14.73 -0.17 20.49
C MET A 177 -13.99 0.69 21.52
N SER A 178 -14.74 1.54 22.21
CA SER A 178 -14.21 2.36 23.31
C SER A 178 -13.86 1.49 24.52
N ASN A 179 -12.90 1.95 25.36
CA ASN A 179 -12.56 1.23 26.60
C ASN A 179 -13.77 1.16 27.55
N LYS A 180 -14.63 2.19 27.54
CA LYS A 180 -15.88 2.20 28.30
C LYS A 180 -16.83 1.09 27.82
N SER A 181 -17.00 0.94 26.52
CA SER A 181 -17.85 -0.11 25.93
C SER A 181 -17.36 -1.51 26.32
N VAL A 182 -16.05 -1.76 26.26
CA VAL A 182 -15.48 -3.06 26.67
C VAL A 182 -15.64 -3.30 28.16
N ASN A 183 -15.42 -2.28 29.01
CA ASN A 183 -15.66 -2.41 30.44
C ASN A 183 -17.13 -2.73 30.75
N MET A 184 -18.08 -2.09 30.08
CA MET A 184 -19.51 -2.39 30.25
C MET A 184 -19.84 -3.83 29.84
N ILE A 185 -19.24 -4.33 28.76
CA ILE A 185 -19.42 -5.73 28.34
C ILE A 185 -18.81 -6.70 29.37
N LEU A 186 -17.59 -6.44 29.84
CA LEU A 186 -16.95 -7.26 30.87
C LEU A 186 -17.74 -7.29 32.18
N GLN A 187 -18.31 -6.15 32.58
CA GLN A 187 -19.20 -6.05 33.74
C GLN A 187 -20.47 -6.88 33.55
N LEU A 188 -21.16 -6.72 32.42
CA LEU A 188 -22.35 -7.50 32.09
C LEU A 188 -22.07 -9.00 32.05
N LEU A 189 -20.95 -9.41 31.46
CA LEU A 189 -20.55 -10.82 31.40
C LEU A 189 -20.22 -11.39 32.78
N ARG A 190 -19.61 -10.60 33.68
CA ARG A 190 -19.38 -11.04 35.06
C ARG A 190 -20.66 -11.15 35.86
N GLU A 191 -21.61 -10.24 35.67
CA GLU A 191 -22.95 -10.33 36.28
C GLU A 191 -23.71 -11.56 35.79
N ALA A 192 -23.64 -11.85 34.49
CA ALA A 192 -24.27 -13.02 33.88
C ALA A 192 -23.58 -14.34 34.26
N PHE A 193 -22.25 -14.32 34.49
CA PHE A 193 -21.43 -15.50 34.78
C PHE A 193 -20.51 -15.30 36.01
N PRO A 194 -21.07 -15.35 37.24
CA PRO A 194 -20.34 -15.00 38.46
C PRO A 194 -19.17 -15.92 38.82
N THR A 195 -19.18 -17.17 38.34
CA THR A 195 -18.14 -18.19 38.59
C THR A 195 -17.03 -18.17 37.55
N SER A 196 -17.07 -17.25 36.58
CA SER A 196 -16.10 -17.17 35.49
C SER A 196 -14.78 -16.50 35.90
N THR A 197 -13.70 -16.80 35.17
CA THR A 197 -12.38 -16.15 35.32
C THR A 197 -12.24 -14.89 34.44
N ILE A 198 -13.36 -14.32 33.99
CA ILE A 198 -13.39 -13.13 33.12
C ILE A 198 -12.68 -11.94 33.80
N PRO A 199 -11.82 -11.18 33.09
CA PRO A 199 -11.18 -9.99 33.64
C PRO A 199 -12.19 -8.93 34.12
N SER A 200 -11.87 -8.22 35.20
CA SER A 200 -12.77 -7.19 35.77
C SER A 200 -12.86 -5.92 34.92
N SER A 201 -11.87 -5.71 34.06
CA SER A 201 -11.75 -4.50 33.25
C SER A 201 -10.87 -4.73 32.02
N TYR A 202 -10.98 -3.81 31.06
CA TYR A 202 -10.07 -3.72 29.93
C TYR A 202 -8.60 -3.62 30.36
N TYR A 203 -8.32 -2.96 31.47
CA TYR A 203 -6.96 -2.85 32.01
C TYR A 203 -6.41 -4.21 32.46
N GLU A 204 -7.21 -5.02 33.15
CA GLU A 204 -6.80 -6.38 33.52
C GLU A 204 -6.60 -7.28 32.29
N ALA A 205 -7.55 -7.24 31.34
CA ALA A 205 -7.44 -8.00 30.10
C ALA A 205 -6.16 -7.66 29.32
N THR A 206 -5.82 -6.38 29.22
CA THR A 206 -4.61 -5.90 28.52
C THR A 206 -3.32 -6.22 29.27
N LYS A 207 -3.33 -6.20 30.60
CA LYS A 207 -2.18 -6.58 31.42
C LYS A 207 -1.76 -8.03 31.15
N THR A 208 -2.71 -8.92 30.86
CA THR A 208 -2.42 -10.31 30.48
C THR A 208 -1.66 -10.44 29.16
N LEU A 209 -1.92 -9.57 28.18
CA LEU A 209 -1.23 -9.62 26.88
C LEU A 209 0.18 -8.99 26.88
N ARG A 210 0.52 -8.16 27.86
CA ARG A 210 1.84 -7.51 27.93
C ARG A 210 3.00 -8.50 28.10
N ASP A 211 2.70 -9.68 28.61
CA ASP A 211 3.68 -10.75 28.83
C ASP A 211 4.02 -11.51 27.52
N LEU A 212 3.29 -11.28 26.41
CA LEU A 212 3.53 -11.88 25.08
C LEU A 212 4.71 -11.25 24.29
N GLY A 213 5.53 -10.41 24.95
CA GLY A 213 6.85 -10.01 24.46
C GLY A 213 6.92 -8.88 23.43
N LEU A 214 5.82 -8.16 23.11
CA LEU A 214 5.89 -6.92 22.30
C LEU A 214 5.76 -5.70 23.20
N ASN A 215 6.88 -5.26 23.76
CA ASN A 215 6.91 -4.01 24.52
C ASN A 215 7.70 -2.94 23.75
N TYR A 216 7.65 -1.73 24.27
CA TYR A 216 8.54 -0.64 23.86
C TYR A 216 9.39 -0.20 25.06
N VAL A 217 10.57 0.31 24.77
CA VAL A 217 11.51 0.86 25.74
C VAL A 217 11.35 2.39 25.77
N PRO A 218 10.96 2.99 26.91
CA PRO A 218 10.94 4.44 27.04
C PRO A 218 12.36 4.98 27.26
N ILE A 219 12.83 5.84 26.36
CA ILE A 219 14.14 6.47 26.43
C ILE A 219 13.96 7.98 26.66
N HIS A 220 14.60 8.53 27.70
CA HIS A 220 14.49 9.97 27.97
C HIS A 220 15.35 10.75 26.99
N ALA A 221 14.84 11.88 26.51
CA ALA A 221 15.56 12.76 25.60
C ALA A 221 15.74 14.16 26.24
N CYS A 222 16.83 14.83 25.88
CA CYS A 222 17.06 16.21 26.29
C CYS A 222 15.91 17.11 25.80
N LYS A 223 15.52 18.09 26.63
CA LYS A 223 14.52 19.13 26.27
C LYS A 223 14.78 19.75 24.89
N PHE A 224 16.05 19.94 24.56
CA PHE A 224 16.53 20.61 23.36
C PHE A 224 17.09 19.65 22.30
N ASP A 225 16.75 18.36 22.34
CA ASP A 225 17.14 17.39 21.30
C ASP A 225 18.66 17.15 21.18
N CYS A 226 19.46 17.58 22.16
CA CYS A 226 20.93 17.47 22.08
C CYS A 226 21.46 16.04 22.26
N ALA A 227 20.77 15.20 23.05
CA ALA A 227 21.20 13.84 23.39
C ALA A 227 20.04 13.00 23.92
N LEU A 228 20.17 11.68 23.81
CA LEU A 228 19.37 10.70 24.54
C LEU A 228 20.08 10.31 25.84
N PHE A 229 19.31 10.09 26.90
CA PHE A 229 19.77 9.45 28.13
C PHE A 229 19.68 7.93 27.94
N TRP A 230 20.60 7.39 27.14
CA TRP A 230 20.63 6.00 26.69
C TRP A 230 22.07 5.53 26.55
N GLY A 231 22.32 4.23 26.73
CA GLY A 231 23.67 3.66 26.75
C GLY A 231 24.52 4.30 27.84
N GLU A 232 25.69 4.83 27.49
CA GLU A 232 26.60 5.51 28.43
C GLU A 232 26.00 6.74 29.16
N PHE A 233 24.86 7.26 28.71
CA PHE A 233 24.18 8.41 29.32
C PHE A 233 22.92 8.06 30.10
N GLU A 234 22.60 6.77 30.27
CA GLU A 234 21.36 6.31 30.91
C GLU A 234 21.19 6.83 32.35
N ASP A 235 22.26 6.83 33.14
CA ASP A 235 22.24 7.27 34.55
C ASP A 235 22.45 8.77 34.75
N LYS A 236 22.76 9.51 33.67
CA LYS A 236 23.03 10.95 33.77
C LYS A 236 21.75 11.71 34.13
N GLN A 237 21.90 12.68 35.03
CA GLN A 237 20.81 13.56 35.47
C GLN A 237 20.74 14.86 34.66
N TYR A 238 21.82 15.22 33.99
CA TYR A 238 21.96 16.42 33.16
C TYR A 238 22.46 16.03 31.77
N CYS A 239 21.99 16.76 30.76
CA CYS A 239 22.38 16.52 29.37
C CYS A 239 23.90 16.72 29.21
N PRO A 240 24.63 15.76 28.62
CA PRO A 240 26.08 15.85 28.47
C PRO A 240 26.52 16.95 27.49
N VAL A 241 25.60 17.45 26.65
CA VAL A 241 25.90 18.46 25.61
C VAL A 241 25.57 19.87 26.10
N CYS A 242 24.36 20.10 26.62
CA CYS A 242 23.88 21.44 26.98
C CYS A 242 23.68 21.67 28.49
N GLY A 243 23.99 20.67 29.34
CA GLY A 243 23.85 20.77 30.79
C GLY A 243 22.41 20.87 31.32
N THR A 244 21.40 20.83 30.45
CA THR A 244 19.99 20.91 30.88
C THR A 244 19.57 19.67 31.65
N SER A 245 18.82 19.85 32.74
CA SER A 245 18.27 18.74 33.54
C SER A 245 17.43 17.78 32.69
N ARG A 246 17.56 16.47 32.96
CA ARG A 246 16.70 15.41 32.43
C ARG A 246 15.23 15.61 32.80
N TRP A 247 14.98 16.22 33.96
CA TRP A 247 13.67 16.30 34.60
C TRP A 247 13.02 17.68 34.42
N LYS A 248 11.73 17.68 34.08
CA LYS A 248 10.86 18.86 34.09
C LYS A 248 10.41 19.19 35.52
N PHE A 249 10.09 18.16 36.31
CA PHE A 249 9.78 18.26 37.73
C PHE A 249 10.70 17.31 38.48
N ILE A 250 11.58 17.86 39.31
CA ILE A 250 12.63 17.11 40.01
C ILE A 250 11.99 16.16 41.04
N ASP A 251 11.05 16.66 41.84
CA ASP A 251 10.40 15.89 42.92
C ASP A 251 9.63 14.66 42.40
N LYS A 252 9.00 14.80 41.23
CA LYS A 252 8.21 13.73 40.60
C LYS A 252 8.99 12.91 39.57
N LYS A 253 10.28 13.23 39.34
CA LYS A 253 11.13 12.65 38.29
C LYS A 253 10.40 12.50 36.94
N ILE A 254 9.77 13.59 36.49
CA ILE A 254 9.06 13.60 35.19
C ILE A 254 10.05 14.09 34.12
N PRO A 255 10.37 13.30 33.09
CA PRO A 255 11.30 13.72 32.04
C PRO A 255 10.69 14.79 31.13
N TRP A 256 11.55 15.55 30.43
CA TRP A 256 11.10 16.53 29.44
C TRP A 256 10.49 15.89 28.20
N LYS A 257 11.16 14.85 27.66
CA LYS A 257 10.77 14.13 26.46
C LYS A 257 11.04 12.64 26.65
N VAL A 258 10.18 11.80 26.07
CA VAL A 258 10.31 10.34 26.09
C VAL A 258 10.17 9.82 24.67
N LEU A 259 11.30 9.41 24.08
CA LEU A 259 11.32 8.58 22.88
C LEU A 259 10.77 7.20 23.26
N ARG A 260 9.89 6.65 22.44
CA ARG A 260 9.50 5.24 22.58
C ARG A 260 10.17 4.44 21.48
N TYR A 261 11.02 3.52 21.90
CA TYR A 261 11.78 2.65 21.04
C TYR A 261 11.16 1.25 21.03
N PHE A 262 10.89 0.74 19.85
CA PHE A 262 10.26 -0.54 19.58
C PHE A 262 11.32 -1.43 18.92
N PRO A 263 11.95 -2.36 19.66
CA PRO A 263 13.04 -3.18 19.14
C PRO A 263 12.63 -4.00 17.91
N LEU A 264 13.48 -4.03 16.89
CA LEU A 264 13.24 -4.76 15.64
C LEU A 264 13.46 -6.26 15.77
N LYS A 265 14.48 -6.73 16.51
CA LYS A 265 14.81 -8.16 16.55
C LYS A 265 13.61 -9.06 16.91
N PRO A 266 12.83 -8.79 17.98
CA PRO A 266 11.68 -9.62 18.32
C PRO A 266 10.56 -9.57 17.28
N ARG A 267 10.48 -8.48 16.50
CA ARG A 267 9.48 -8.30 15.44
C ARG A 267 9.87 -9.05 14.18
N LEU A 268 11.15 -9.04 13.84
CA LEU A 268 11.69 -9.81 12.71
C LEU A 268 11.63 -11.32 12.97
N GLN A 269 11.98 -11.78 14.17
CA GLN A 269 11.83 -13.19 14.55
C GLN A 269 10.39 -13.70 14.36
N ARG A 270 9.38 -12.85 14.63
CA ARG A 270 7.96 -13.19 14.44
C ARG A 270 7.54 -13.45 13.01
N LEU A 271 8.23 -12.88 12.04
CA LEU A 271 7.96 -13.17 10.62
C LEU A 271 8.27 -14.65 10.30
N PHE A 272 9.12 -15.30 11.08
CA PHE A 272 9.52 -16.71 10.89
C PHE A 272 8.79 -17.71 11.80
N MET A 273 7.96 -17.23 12.74
CA MET A 273 7.18 -18.08 13.63
C MET A 273 5.93 -18.68 12.97
N SER A 274 5.39 -18.03 11.93
CA SER A 274 4.29 -18.61 11.16
C SER A 274 4.83 -19.35 9.94
N LYS A 275 4.52 -20.65 9.79
CA LYS A 275 4.87 -21.45 8.60
C LYS A 275 4.54 -20.74 7.28
N LYS A 276 3.38 -20.07 7.20
CA LYS A 276 2.94 -19.35 5.99
C LYS A 276 3.79 -18.11 5.73
N ILE A 277 4.02 -17.29 6.76
CA ILE A 277 4.80 -16.05 6.61
C ILE A 277 6.28 -16.37 6.39
N ALA A 278 6.83 -17.37 7.07
CA ALA A 278 8.20 -17.84 6.89
C ALA A 278 8.46 -18.33 5.46
N LYS A 279 7.50 -19.03 4.84
CA LYS A 279 7.55 -19.37 3.40
C LYS A 279 7.53 -18.10 2.54
N ASP A 280 6.62 -17.18 2.81
CA ASP A 280 6.52 -15.92 2.06
C ASP A 280 7.75 -15.02 2.18
N MET A 281 8.48 -15.06 3.29
CA MET A 281 9.75 -14.33 3.48
C MET A 281 10.88 -14.87 2.60
N GLN A 282 10.73 -16.05 1.99
CA GLN A 282 11.69 -16.64 1.05
C GLN A 282 11.24 -16.51 -0.41
N TRP A 283 10.01 -15.99 -0.65
CA TRP A 283 9.38 -15.87 -1.97
C TRP A 283 10.26 -15.18 -3.02
N HIS A 284 10.90 -14.06 -2.65
CA HIS A 284 11.71 -13.26 -3.57
C HIS A 284 12.90 -14.01 -4.20
N SER A 285 13.34 -15.10 -3.58
CA SER A 285 14.42 -15.97 -4.05
C SER A 285 13.89 -17.28 -4.63
N GLU A 286 12.85 -17.87 -4.02
CA GLU A 286 12.40 -19.22 -4.37
C GLU A 286 11.38 -19.24 -5.52
N LYS A 287 10.55 -18.19 -5.65
CA LYS A 287 9.41 -18.18 -6.57
C LYS A 287 9.43 -17.08 -7.61
N ARG A 288 10.19 -16.01 -7.37
CA ARG A 288 10.31 -14.87 -8.30
C ARG A 288 10.98 -15.29 -9.61
N ILE A 289 10.36 -14.94 -10.73
CA ILE A 289 10.94 -15.09 -12.06
C ILE A 289 11.88 -13.92 -12.38
N ASP A 290 13.08 -14.20 -12.90
CA ASP A 290 14.05 -13.20 -13.33
C ASP A 290 14.15 -13.14 -14.87
N ASP A 291 13.23 -12.40 -15.50
CA ASP A 291 13.00 -12.32 -16.96
C ASP A 291 13.13 -10.89 -17.54
N ASP A 292 14.00 -10.06 -16.96
CA ASP A 292 14.22 -8.63 -17.33
C ASP A 292 13.00 -7.71 -17.12
N MET A 293 11.91 -8.23 -16.54
CA MET A 293 10.75 -7.46 -16.10
C MET A 293 10.90 -7.06 -14.64
N LEU A 294 10.59 -5.80 -14.32
CA LEU A 294 10.57 -5.30 -12.95
C LEU A 294 9.16 -5.40 -12.38
N ARG A 295 8.92 -6.36 -11.48
CA ARG A 295 7.64 -6.61 -10.80
C ARG A 295 7.73 -6.47 -9.28
N HIS A 296 8.95 -6.51 -8.74
CA HIS A 296 9.28 -6.51 -7.32
C HIS A 296 10.58 -5.72 -7.07
N PRO A 297 10.84 -5.16 -5.86
CA PRO A 297 12.10 -4.46 -5.58
C PRO A 297 13.36 -5.30 -5.83
N ALA A 298 13.24 -6.63 -5.68
CA ALA A 298 14.33 -7.58 -5.96
C ALA A 298 14.74 -7.64 -7.44
N ASP A 299 13.90 -7.17 -8.37
CA ASP A 299 14.24 -7.11 -9.80
C ASP A 299 15.14 -5.90 -10.14
N GLY A 300 15.14 -4.88 -9.27
CA GLY A 300 15.86 -3.63 -9.46
C GLY A 300 17.38 -3.77 -9.30
N ASP A 301 18.13 -2.94 -10.02
CA ASP A 301 19.59 -3.03 -10.06
C ASP A 301 20.24 -2.80 -8.69
N ALA A 302 19.65 -1.96 -7.83
CA ALA A 302 20.20 -1.69 -6.50
C ALA A 302 20.14 -2.91 -5.58
N TRP A 303 19.13 -3.77 -5.73
CA TRP A 303 19.05 -5.03 -4.99
C TRP A 303 20.06 -6.03 -5.53
N LYS A 304 20.09 -6.24 -6.85
CA LYS A 304 20.99 -7.19 -7.51
C LYS A 304 22.46 -6.91 -7.21
N GLU A 305 22.83 -5.63 -7.17
CA GLU A 305 24.21 -5.23 -6.86
C GLU A 305 24.53 -5.29 -5.38
N PHE A 306 23.57 -5.00 -4.50
CA PHE A 306 23.75 -5.26 -3.07
C PHE A 306 24.02 -6.74 -2.80
N ASP A 307 23.24 -7.63 -3.43
CA ASP A 307 23.39 -9.07 -3.27
C ASP A 307 24.73 -9.59 -3.83
N LYS A 308 25.26 -8.94 -4.87
CA LYS A 308 26.59 -9.22 -5.43
C LYS A 308 27.74 -8.69 -4.58
N GLU A 309 27.60 -7.51 -4.00
CA GLU A 309 28.62 -6.91 -3.13
C GLU A 309 28.70 -7.66 -1.78
N HIS A 310 27.56 -8.16 -1.30
CA HIS A 310 27.40 -8.82 0.00
C HIS A 310 26.88 -10.26 -0.15
N GLU A 311 27.59 -11.09 -0.91
CA GLU A 311 27.18 -12.48 -1.21
C GLU A 311 26.91 -13.31 0.05
N TRP A 312 27.70 -13.12 1.11
CA TRP A 312 27.50 -13.81 2.39
C TRP A 312 26.11 -13.55 2.99
N PHE A 313 25.53 -12.37 2.74
CA PHE A 313 24.20 -12.00 3.22
C PHE A 313 23.12 -12.59 2.30
N SER A 314 23.33 -12.57 0.99
CA SER A 314 22.34 -13.03 0.00
C SER A 314 22.24 -14.55 -0.10
N GLN A 315 23.27 -15.29 0.31
CA GLN A 315 23.29 -16.75 0.36
C GLN A 315 22.13 -17.37 1.18
N ASP A 316 21.69 -16.71 2.25
CA ASP A 316 20.51 -17.14 3.00
C ASP A 316 19.29 -16.28 2.62
N PRO A 317 18.28 -16.81 1.90
CA PRO A 317 17.11 -16.05 1.48
C PRO A 317 16.24 -15.61 2.68
N ARG A 318 16.49 -16.12 3.89
CA ARG A 318 15.79 -15.68 5.11
C ARG A 318 16.35 -14.36 5.65
N ASN A 319 17.51 -13.89 5.20
CA ASN A 319 18.04 -12.59 5.59
C ASN A 319 17.18 -11.45 5.04
N VAL A 320 16.87 -10.47 5.88
CA VAL A 320 15.77 -9.52 5.64
C VAL A 320 16.27 -8.19 5.10
N ARG A 321 15.74 -7.79 3.95
CA ARG A 321 15.99 -6.48 3.33
C ARG A 321 14.79 -5.58 3.58
N MET A 322 15.03 -4.39 4.13
CA MET A 322 13.97 -3.51 4.61
C MET A 322 14.07 -2.09 4.04
N GLY A 323 12.93 -1.44 3.89
CA GLY A 323 12.83 0.01 3.71
C GLY A 323 12.53 0.70 5.04
N ILE A 324 12.98 1.95 5.19
CA ILE A 324 12.63 2.80 6.33
C ILE A 324 11.90 4.05 5.85
N ALA A 325 10.87 4.49 6.58
CA ALA A 325 10.13 5.70 6.29
C ALA A 325 9.85 6.49 7.57
N THR A 326 9.81 7.82 7.46
CA THR A 326 9.39 8.70 8.55
C THR A 326 8.74 9.95 8.00
N ASP A 327 7.76 10.45 8.72
CA ASP A 327 7.07 11.72 8.43
C ASP A 327 6.36 12.20 9.70
N GLY A 328 6.22 13.50 9.84
CA GLY A 328 5.60 14.15 10.99
C GLY A 328 4.11 14.33 10.82
N PHE A 329 3.33 13.98 11.84
CA PHE A 329 1.90 14.30 11.84
C PHE A 329 1.46 14.97 13.13
N ASN A 330 0.39 15.76 12.99
CA ASN A 330 -0.25 16.39 14.13
C ASN A 330 -1.25 15.43 14.80
N PRO A 331 -1.04 15.04 16.08
CA PRO A 331 -1.90 14.11 16.78
C PRO A 331 -3.27 14.70 17.16
N PHE A 332 -3.44 16.03 17.15
CA PHE A 332 -4.65 16.71 17.64
C PHE A 332 -5.64 17.13 16.55
N GLY A 333 -5.27 16.99 15.27
CA GLY A 333 -6.07 17.52 14.17
C GLY A 333 -5.83 19.01 13.90
N ILE A 334 -6.85 19.71 13.42
CA ILE A 334 -6.80 21.14 13.04
C ILE A 334 -6.69 22.05 14.29
N MET A 335 -6.91 21.53 15.50
CA MET A 335 -7.06 22.33 16.72
C MET A 335 -5.78 22.97 17.28
N SER A 336 -4.58 22.63 16.79
CA SER A 336 -3.32 23.23 17.28
C SER A 336 -2.19 22.98 16.31
N SER A 337 -1.66 23.99 15.62
CA SER A 337 -0.59 23.86 14.60
C SER A 337 0.82 23.57 15.16
N THR A 338 1.01 23.57 16.48
CA THR A 338 2.34 23.60 17.13
C THR A 338 2.79 22.26 17.72
N TYR A 339 2.22 21.13 17.27
CA TYR A 339 2.60 19.80 17.74
C TYR A 339 2.79 18.81 16.59
N SER A 340 3.93 18.11 16.57
CA SER A 340 4.29 17.18 15.51
C SER A 340 4.97 15.94 16.09
N VAL A 341 4.35 14.79 15.90
CA VAL A 341 4.84 13.48 16.34
C VAL A 341 5.41 12.75 15.14
N TRP A 342 6.59 12.16 15.31
CA TRP A 342 7.37 11.56 14.22
C TRP A 342 7.62 10.07 14.47
N PRO A 343 6.79 9.18 13.91
CA PRO A 343 7.09 7.76 13.89
C PRO A 343 8.17 7.44 12.83
N VAL A 344 9.03 6.48 13.15
CA VAL A 344 9.95 5.85 12.20
C VAL A 344 9.47 4.43 11.99
N VAL A 345 9.13 4.08 10.76
CA VAL A 345 8.56 2.79 10.37
C VAL A 345 9.48 2.04 9.43
N VAL A 346 9.43 0.71 9.51
CA VAL A 346 10.28 -0.24 8.80
C VAL A 346 9.39 -1.29 8.13
N MET A 347 9.71 -1.65 6.89
CA MET A 347 8.92 -2.59 6.09
C MET A 347 9.83 -3.63 5.41
N PRO A 348 9.55 -4.94 5.53
CA PRO A 348 10.34 -5.98 4.86
C PRO A 348 9.94 -6.09 3.38
N TYR A 349 10.94 -6.18 2.51
CA TYR A 349 10.76 -6.36 1.07
C TYR A 349 10.86 -7.81 0.61
N ASN A 350 11.21 -8.75 1.49
CA ASN A 350 11.31 -10.16 1.13
C ASN A 350 9.96 -10.81 0.73
N LEU A 351 8.85 -10.20 1.18
CA LEU A 351 7.48 -10.70 1.02
C LEU A 351 6.98 -10.61 -0.43
N PRO A 352 6.03 -11.47 -0.84
CA PRO A 352 5.44 -11.39 -2.16
C PRO A 352 4.67 -10.08 -2.41
N PRO A 353 4.44 -9.71 -3.68
CA PRO A 353 3.78 -8.46 -4.09
C PRO A 353 2.48 -8.13 -3.36
N TRP A 354 1.61 -9.12 -3.11
CA TRP A 354 0.32 -8.91 -2.43
C TRP A 354 0.42 -8.71 -0.92
N LYS A 355 1.58 -8.98 -0.30
CA LYS A 355 1.83 -8.80 1.15
C LYS A 355 2.77 -7.65 1.46
N CYS A 356 3.72 -7.36 0.56
CA CYS A 356 4.66 -6.27 0.75
C CYS A 356 3.92 -4.91 0.92
N MET A 357 4.44 -4.05 1.80
CA MET A 357 3.85 -2.74 2.14
C MET A 357 2.42 -2.78 2.73
N LYS A 358 1.88 -3.97 3.08
CA LYS A 358 0.59 -4.08 3.79
C LYS A 358 0.77 -3.82 5.28
N GLU A 359 -0.26 -3.22 5.88
CA GLU A 359 -0.28 -2.80 7.29
C GLU A 359 0.23 -3.86 8.29
N PRO A 360 -0.10 -5.17 8.19
CA PRO A 360 0.38 -6.16 9.16
C PRO A 360 1.91 -6.33 9.20
N PHE A 361 2.61 -5.91 8.16
CA PHE A 361 4.07 -6.05 8.02
C PHE A 361 4.81 -4.72 8.18
N VAL A 362 4.09 -3.61 8.40
CA VAL A 362 4.69 -2.31 8.71
C VAL A 362 4.97 -2.22 10.21
N MET A 363 6.25 -2.17 10.57
CA MET A 363 6.70 -2.14 11.95
C MET A 363 7.13 -0.72 12.33
N MET A 364 6.57 -0.16 13.42
CA MET A 364 7.08 1.08 13.99
C MET A 364 8.28 0.75 14.86
N SER A 365 9.42 1.40 14.62
CA SER A 365 10.63 1.24 15.42
C SER A 365 10.84 2.39 16.42
N LEU A 366 10.44 3.61 16.06
CA LEU A 366 10.56 4.78 16.94
C LEU A 366 9.29 5.60 16.91
N LEU A 367 8.95 6.21 18.04
CA LEU A 367 7.95 7.28 18.14
C LEU A 367 8.61 8.48 18.83
N ILE A 368 9.04 9.44 18.00
CA ILE A 368 9.78 10.63 18.44
C ILE A 368 8.77 11.68 18.93
N PRO A 369 8.90 12.16 20.18
CA PRO A 369 8.01 13.16 20.77
C PRO A 369 8.43 14.57 20.37
N GLY A 370 7.47 15.48 20.18
CA GLY A 370 7.85 16.85 19.86
C GLY A 370 6.71 17.84 19.70
N ARG A 371 6.93 19.07 20.16
CA ARG A 371 6.15 20.22 19.70
C ARG A 371 6.51 20.55 18.24
N ASN A 372 7.80 20.47 17.89
CA ASN A 372 8.31 20.83 16.57
C ASN A 372 8.95 19.61 15.89
N SER A 373 9.08 19.66 14.56
CA SER A 373 9.84 18.67 13.79
C SER A 373 11.26 18.47 14.37
N PRO A 374 11.80 17.23 14.37
CA PRO A 374 13.17 16.96 14.78
C PRO A 374 14.18 17.68 13.86
N GLY A 375 13.88 17.81 12.56
CA GLY A 375 14.82 18.35 11.58
C GLY A 375 16.12 17.52 11.53
N LYS A 376 17.26 18.19 11.36
CA LYS A 376 18.59 17.55 11.44
C LYS A 376 18.85 16.77 12.73
N ASP A 377 18.15 17.06 13.83
CA ASP A 377 18.33 16.39 15.12
C ASP A 377 17.68 15.00 15.16
N ILE A 378 17.02 14.57 14.08
CA ILE A 378 16.48 13.21 13.94
C ILE A 378 17.54 12.12 14.18
N ASP A 379 18.81 12.40 13.84
CA ASP A 379 19.93 11.46 14.05
C ASP A 379 20.15 11.13 15.53
N VAL A 380 19.90 12.08 16.44
CA VAL A 380 19.96 11.84 17.88
C VAL A 380 18.95 10.76 18.28
N TYR A 381 17.76 10.81 17.69
CA TYR A 381 16.68 9.86 17.96
C TYR A 381 16.84 8.52 17.27
N LEU A 382 17.51 8.46 16.12
CA LEU A 382 17.78 7.22 15.38
C LEU A 382 18.83 6.33 16.05
N ARG A 383 19.62 6.85 16.99
CA ARG A 383 20.75 6.15 17.63
C ARG A 383 20.44 4.72 18.11
N PRO A 384 19.33 4.45 18.85
CA PRO A 384 19.02 3.08 19.30
C PRO A 384 18.74 2.13 18.13
N LEU A 385 18.01 2.61 17.11
CA LEU A 385 17.70 1.83 15.91
C LEU A 385 18.97 1.52 15.11
N ILE A 386 19.85 2.50 14.89
CA ILE A 386 21.11 2.28 14.17
C ILE A 386 22.01 1.28 14.89
N ASN A 387 22.05 1.33 16.23
CA ASN A 387 22.80 0.37 17.02
C ASN A 387 22.26 -1.07 16.85
N GLU A 388 20.94 -1.25 16.90
CA GLU A 388 20.30 -2.55 16.68
C GLU A 388 20.48 -3.06 15.24
N LEU A 389 20.39 -2.18 14.24
CA LEU A 389 20.63 -2.52 12.83
C LEU A 389 22.07 -2.95 12.58
N ARG A 390 23.05 -2.29 13.22
CA ARG A 390 24.45 -2.69 13.14
C ARG A 390 24.65 -4.08 13.74
N ASP A 391 24.04 -4.35 14.89
CA ASP A 391 24.13 -5.65 15.54
C ASP A 391 23.42 -6.76 14.71
N LEU A 392 22.27 -6.46 14.10
CA LEU A 392 21.60 -7.34 13.13
C LEU A 392 22.45 -7.64 11.90
N TRP A 393 23.31 -6.72 11.48
CA TRP A 393 24.24 -6.93 10.38
C TRP A 393 25.46 -7.75 10.80
N GLU A 394 26.16 -7.33 11.86
CA GLU A 394 27.45 -7.88 12.27
C GLU A 394 27.33 -9.24 12.99
N VAL A 395 26.35 -9.35 13.89
CA VAL A 395 26.14 -10.53 14.74
C VAL A 395 24.94 -11.34 14.27
N GLY A 396 23.85 -10.66 13.90
CA GLY A 396 22.56 -11.27 13.61
C GLY A 396 21.79 -11.66 14.89
N VAL A 397 20.64 -12.30 14.72
CA VAL A 397 19.83 -12.83 15.83
C VAL A 397 19.39 -14.27 15.59
N HIS A 398 19.57 -15.13 16.58
CA HIS A 398 19.18 -16.53 16.48
C HIS A 398 17.66 -16.66 16.36
N THR A 399 17.16 -17.29 15.29
CA THR A 399 15.75 -17.27 14.92
C THR A 399 15.26 -18.66 14.53
N TYR A 400 14.08 -19.04 15.00
CA TYR A 400 13.40 -20.29 14.63
C TYR A 400 12.65 -20.11 13.30
N ASP A 401 12.72 -21.12 12.43
CA ASP A 401 12.03 -21.15 11.15
C ASP A 401 10.89 -22.19 11.16
N ALA A 402 9.67 -21.72 11.37
CA ALA A 402 8.48 -22.58 11.42
C ALA A 402 8.12 -23.22 10.06
N TYR A 403 8.69 -22.74 8.95
CA TYR A 403 8.47 -23.36 7.63
C TYR A 403 9.30 -24.64 7.46
N LYS A 404 10.59 -24.57 7.81
CA LYS A 404 11.52 -25.71 7.71
C LYS A 404 11.52 -26.61 8.96
N LYS A 405 10.74 -26.26 9.99
CA LYS A 405 10.35 -27.07 11.17
C LYS A 405 11.45 -27.67 12.04
N GLU A 406 12.72 -27.38 11.83
CA GLU A 406 13.80 -28.02 12.62
C GLU A 406 15.15 -27.26 12.57
N LYS A 407 15.21 -26.07 11.97
CA LYS A 407 16.47 -25.32 11.78
C LYS A 407 16.36 -23.91 12.33
N TYR A 408 16.95 -23.69 13.51
CA TYR A 408 17.35 -22.35 13.88
C TYR A 408 18.38 -21.81 12.87
N PHE A 409 18.32 -20.52 12.59
CA PHE A 409 19.28 -19.85 11.72
C PHE A 409 19.69 -18.51 12.32
N GLN A 410 20.83 -18.00 11.86
CA GLN A 410 21.29 -16.68 12.22
C GLN A 410 20.62 -15.68 11.27
N LEU A 411 19.62 -14.95 11.77
CA LEU A 411 18.90 -13.95 11.00
C LEU A 411 19.70 -12.65 10.94
N HIS A 412 20.09 -12.23 9.75
CA HIS A 412 20.64 -10.90 9.49
C HIS A 412 19.61 -10.00 8.83
N ALA A 413 19.77 -8.69 9.02
CA ALA A 413 18.88 -7.70 8.40
C ALA A 413 19.62 -6.45 7.93
N THR A 414 19.07 -5.79 6.91
CA THR A 414 19.65 -4.59 6.29
C THR A 414 18.57 -3.56 5.93
N ILE A 415 18.98 -2.29 5.80
CA ILE A 415 18.17 -1.21 5.24
C ILE A 415 18.65 -0.93 3.82
N MET A 416 17.77 -1.14 2.84
CA MET A 416 18.07 -0.89 1.43
C MET A 416 18.03 0.60 1.10
N TRP A 417 17.03 1.32 1.62
CA TRP A 417 16.82 2.74 1.33
C TRP A 417 15.78 3.37 2.24
N THR A 418 15.69 4.71 2.19
CA THR A 418 14.64 5.48 2.86
C THR A 418 13.52 5.94 1.91
N ILE A 419 12.27 5.99 2.38
CA ILE A 419 11.10 6.51 1.64
C ILE A 419 10.50 7.65 2.46
N ASN A 420 10.65 8.90 2.01
CA ASN A 420 10.13 10.05 2.74
C ASN A 420 9.79 11.17 1.77
N ASP A 421 8.99 12.13 2.23
CA ASP A 421 8.78 13.39 1.52
C ASP A 421 10.12 14.14 1.33
N PHE A 422 10.13 15.12 0.43
CA PHE A 422 11.39 15.76 0.03
C PHE A 422 12.07 16.53 1.17
N LEU A 423 11.31 17.07 2.12
CA LEU A 423 11.89 17.76 3.28
C LEU A 423 12.55 16.76 4.23
N THR A 424 11.86 15.68 4.59
CA THR A 424 12.42 14.64 5.46
C THR A 424 13.57 13.89 4.80
N TYR A 425 13.56 13.75 3.47
CA TYR A 425 14.73 13.30 2.72
C TYR A 425 15.95 14.14 3.11
N GLY A 426 15.83 15.47 3.09
CA GLY A 426 16.92 16.37 3.46
C GLY A 426 17.39 16.18 4.90
N ASP A 427 16.45 16.02 5.84
CA ASP A 427 16.75 15.78 7.25
C ASP A 427 17.49 14.44 7.47
N LEU A 428 17.09 13.37 6.79
CA LEU A 428 17.74 12.06 6.92
C LEU A 428 19.08 11.97 6.19
N SER A 429 19.14 12.46 4.94
CA SER A 429 20.37 12.46 4.14
C SER A 429 21.43 13.40 4.69
N GLY A 430 21.03 14.47 5.37
CA GLY A 430 21.92 15.53 5.82
C GLY A 430 22.28 16.53 4.71
N GLN A 431 21.53 16.56 3.60
CA GLN A 431 21.66 17.55 2.54
C GLN A 431 20.49 18.54 2.57
N SER A 432 20.75 19.81 2.28
CA SER A 432 19.70 20.81 2.22
C SER A 432 18.88 20.68 0.92
N THR A 433 17.56 20.54 1.06
CA THR A 433 16.59 20.50 -0.04
C THR A 433 16.14 21.88 -0.51
N LYS A 434 16.88 22.93 -0.12
CA LYS A 434 16.57 24.32 -0.40
C LYS A 434 17.73 24.99 -1.14
N ARG A 435 17.43 26.10 -1.79
CA ARG A 435 18.39 26.96 -2.51
C ARG A 435 18.98 26.31 -3.78
N TYR A 436 20.05 26.89 -4.33
CA TYR A 436 20.66 26.49 -5.61
C TYR A 436 21.07 25.01 -5.71
N LEU A 437 21.28 24.34 -4.58
CA LEU A 437 21.76 22.95 -4.50
C LEU A 437 20.68 21.98 -4.00
N ALA A 438 19.39 22.30 -4.19
CA ALA A 438 18.31 21.49 -3.65
C ALA A 438 18.21 20.09 -4.27
N CYS A 439 18.64 19.90 -5.52
CA CYS A 439 18.60 18.58 -6.16
C CYS A 439 19.77 17.73 -5.68
N LEU A 440 19.46 16.69 -4.91
CA LEU A 440 20.45 15.81 -4.27
C LEU A 440 21.15 14.87 -5.27
N VAL A 441 20.55 14.70 -6.45
CA VAL A 441 21.10 13.90 -7.54
C VAL A 441 22.06 14.73 -8.41
N CYS A 442 21.69 15.97 -8.76
CA CYS A 442 22.54 16.86 -9.55
C CYS A 442 23.60 17.60 -8.70
N ASN A 443 23.37 17.74 -7.39
CA ASN A 443 24.26 18.35 -6.42
C ASN A 443 24.77 19.74 -6.87
N ASN A 444 26.09 19.95 -6.90
CA ASN A 444 26.74 21.21 -7.31
C ASN A 444 26.49 21.60 -8.79
N GLU A 445 26.05 20.66 -9.62
CA GLU A 445 25.73 20.87 -11.03
C GLU A 445 24.22 21.03 -11.28
N THR A 446 23.44 21.27 -10.22
CA THR A 446 21.99 21.54 -10.30
C THR A 446 21.70 22.76 -11.18
N PRO A 447 20.95 22.62 -12.27
CA PRO A 447 20.73 23.71 -13.21
C PRO A 447 19.63 24.65 -12.67
N CYS A 448 20.04 25.82 -12.17
CA CYS A 448 19.13 26.79 -11.56
C CYS A 448 19.56 28.24 -11.81
N ILE A 449 18.60 29.16 -11.71
CA ILE A 449 18.81 30.61 -11.77
C ILE A 449 17.98 31.32 -10.70
N ARG A 450 18.46 32.49 -10.28
CA ARG A 450 17.73 33.38 -9.38
C ARG A 450 16.76 34.23 -10.20
N LEU A 451 15.48 34.12 -9.88
CA LEU A 451 14.43 35.05 -10.31
C LEU A 451 14.27 36.16 -9.25
N ARG A 452 13.37 37.14 -9.41
CA ARG A 452 13.17 38.22 -8.41
C ARG A 452 12.86 37.68 -7.00
N ASN A 453 11.91 36.76 -6.87
CA ASN A 453 11.42 36.31 -5.55
C ASN A 453 11.74 34.85 -5.20
N LYS A 454 12.32 34.08 -6.12
CA LYS A 454 12.67 32.67 -5.87
C LYS A 454 13.81 32.18 -6.75
N ILE A 455 14.23 30.93 -6.52
CA ILE A 455 15.11 30.20 -7.41
C ILE A 455 14.23 29.30 -8.28
N CYS A 456 14.48 29.30 -9.59
CA CYS A 456 13.91 28.31 -10.49
C CYS A 456 14.99 27.38 -10.99
N TYR A 457 14.59 26.14 -11.26
CA TYR A 457 15.45 25.08 -11.76
C TYR A 457 15.13 24.98 -13.25
N MET A 458 15.94 25.55 -14.14
CA MET A 458 15.71 25.56 -15.60
C MET A 458 16.84 24.86 -16.36
N HIS A 459 16.95 25.06 -17.67
CA HIS A 459 18.05 24.62 -18.53
C HIS A 459 18.09 23.12 -18.81
N ARG A 460 16.94 22.44 -19.00
CA ARG A 460 16.92 20.98 -19.25
C ARG A 460 17.64 20.58 -20.53
N ARG A 461 17.88 21.53 -21.43
CA ARG A 461 18.61 21.32 -22.68
C ARG A 461 20.02 20.76 -22.49
N HIS A 462 20.67 20.94 -21.34
CA HIS A 462 21.98 20.32 -21.11
C HIS A 462 21.92 18.79 -20.92
N PHE A 463 20.74 18.22 -20.62
CA PHE A 463 20.51 16.78 -20.61
C PHE A 463 20.26 16.20 -22.02
N LEU A 464 19.98 17.04 -23.03
CA LEU A 464 19.82 16.60 -24.42
C LEU A 464 21.17 16.18 -25.03
N LEU A 465 21.13 15.31 -26.04
CA LEU A 465 22.30 14.98 -26.87
C LEU A 465 22.97 16.24 -27.43
N LYS A 466 24.30 16.26 -27.52
CA LYS A 466 25.10 17.44 -27.87
C LYS A 466 24.73 18.06 -29.22
N ASP A 467 24.31 17.25 -30.17
CA ASP A 467 23.91 17.60 -31.53
C ASP A 467 22.42 17.95 -31.67
N HIS A 468 21.62 17.83 -30.60
CA HIS A 468 20.19 18.11 -30.63
C HIS A 468 19.90 19.57 -31.00
N VAL A 469 19.01 19.80 -31.98
CA VAL A 469 18.73 21.12 -32.58
C VAL A 469 18.32 22.17 -31.55
N TRP A 470 17.53 21.80 -30.53
CA TRP A 470 17.08 22.73 -29.47
C TRP A 470 18.21 23.32 -28.63
N ARG A 471 19.39 22.70 -28.60
CA ARG A 471 20.56 23.28 -27.90
C ARG A 471 21.06 24.57 -28.57
N ARG A 472 20.78 24.77 -29.86
CA ARG A 472 21.18 25.97 -30.61
C ARG A 472 20.09 27.07 -30.65
N ARG A 473 18.85 26.74 -30.28
CA ARG A 473 17.70 27.67 -30.31
C ARG A 473 17.75 28.65 -29.14
N LYS A 474 17.27 29.88 -29.31
CA LYS A 474 17.20 30.91 -28.25
C LYS A 474 15.83 31.01 -27.56
N LEU A 475 14.88 30.13 -27.91
CA LEU A 475 13.47 30.17 -27.46
C LEU A 475 13.25 29.84 -25.98
N PHE A 476 14.29 29.36 -25.28
CA PHE A 476 14.19 28.87 -23.90
C PHE A 476 14.58 29.97 -22.91
N ASP A 477 15.88 30.27 -22.83
CA ASP A 477 16.53 31.20 -21.91
C ASP A 477 17.26 32.34 -22.65
N GLY A 478 17.02 32.49 -23.96
CA GLY A 478 17.69 33.48 -24.81
C GLY A 478 19.09 33.09 -25.31
N GLN A 479 19.65 31.96 -24.85
CA GLN A 479 21.03 31.55 -25.11
C GLN A 479 21.14 30.15 -25.76
N PRO A 480 22.25 29.82 -26.44
CA PRO A 480 22.58 28.44 -26.80
C PRO A 480 23.08 27.64 -25.58
N GLU A 481 22.87 26.33 -25.56
CA GLU A 481 23.24 25.44 -24.45
C GLU A 481 24.39 24.49 -24.83
N ASN A 482 25.57 24.74 -24.27
CA ASN A 482 26.81 24.00 -24.55
C ASN A 482 27.28 23.11 -23.39
N ARG A 483 26.64 23.17 -22.21
CA ARG A 483 27.06 22.40 -21.03
C ARG A 483 26.77 20.91 -21.19
N SER A 484 27.58 20.05 -20.56
CA SER A 484 27.31 18.61 -20.56
C SER A 484 26.26 18.26 -19.50
N LYS A 485 25.65 17.07 -19.63
CA LYS A 485 24.79 16.49 -18.59
C LYS A 485 25.57 16.43 -17.27
N PRO A 486 24.93 16.72 -16.12
CA PRO A 486 25.59 16.65 -14.83
C PRO A 486 26.28 15.31 -14.54
N ARG A 487 27.42 15.34 -13.88
CA ARG A 487 28.15 14.13 -13.47
C ARG A 487 27.35 13.36 -12.42
N LYS A 488 27.15 12.05 -12.62
CA LYS A 488 26.62 11.16 -11.58
C LYS A 488 27.70 10.94 -10.52
N LEU A 489 27.40 11.28 -9.27
CA LEU A 489 28.31 11.08 -8.15
C LEU A 489 28.27 9.63 -7.68
N SER A 490 29.45 9.04 -7.45
CA SER A 490 29.61 7.72 -6.84
C SER A 490 29.52 7.78 -5.30
N GLY A 491 29.45 6.62 -4.65
CA GLY A 491 29.52 6.54 -3.19
C GLY A 491 30.82 7.12 -2.62
N THR A 492 31.95 6.93 -3.31
CA THR A 492 33.25 7.48 -2.90
C THR A 492 33.29 8.99 -3.04
N ASP A 493 32.76 9.55 -4.14
CA ASP A 493 32.65 11.01 -4.32
C ASP A 493 31.87 11.66 -3.16
N LEU A 494 30.80 11.01 -2.70
CA LEU A 494 29.98 11.51 -1.60
C LEU A 494 30.70 11.42 -0.25
N LEU A 495 31.48 10.35 -0.03
CA LEU A 495 32.31 10.25 1.18
C LEU A 495 33.39 11.33 1.23
N GLU A 496 33.99 11.68 0.09
CA GLU A 496 34.95 12.79 -0.01
C GLU A 496 34.29 14.13 0.35
N GLN A 497 33.08 14.39 -0.15
CA GLN A 497 32.31 15.57 0.27
C GLN A 497 31.98 15.56 1.77
N LEU A 498 31.58 14.41 2.31
CA LEU A 498 31.26 14.25 3.73
C LEU A 498 32.49 14.43 4.63
N ALA A 499 33.70 14.12 4.15
CA ALA A 499 34.93 14.32 4.89
C ALA A 499 35.24 15.81 5.15
N ALA A 500 34.71 16.72 4.33
CA ALA A 500 34.84 18.15 4.52
C ALA A 500 33.94 18.69 5.66
N ILE A 501 32.95 17.92 6.12
CA ILE A 501 32.01 18.34 7.16
C ILE A 501 32.70 18.28 8.53
N LYS A 502 32.92 19.45 9.13
CA LYS A 502 33.35 19.57 10.54
C LYS A 502 32.25 19.17 11.52
N ASP A 503 32.61 18.98 12.80
CA ASP A 503 31.70 18.57 13.87
C ASP A 503 30.32 19.22 13.79
N THR A 504 29.29 18.37 13.80
CA THR A 504 27.89 18.80 13.71
C THR A 504 27.32 18.91 15.12
N ASN A 505 27.07 20.13 15.57
CA ASN A 505 26.38 20.35 16.84
C ASN A 505 24.89 20.06 16.68
N PHE A 506 24.40 19.08 17.43
CA PHE A 506 22.98 18.74 17.53
C PHE A 506 22.27 19.52 18.62
N GLY A 507 20.96 19.71 18.42
CA GLY A 507 20.04 20.26 19.37
C GLY A 507 19.71 21.74 19.18
N LYS A 508 18.58 22.12 19.77
CA LYS A 508 17.86 23.40 19.63
C LYS A 508 18.05 24.31 20.84
N HIS A 509 19.19 24.17 21.54
CA HIS A 509 19.47 25.01 22.71
C HIS A 509 19.64 26.47 22.25
N PRO A 510 19.08 27.48 22.94
CA PRO A 510 19.17 28.89 22.52
C PRO A 510 20.60 29.41 22.36
N ASN A 511 21.54 28.88 23.14
CA ASN A 511 22.96 29.22 23.05
C ASN A 511 23.69 28.57 21.84
N ASN A 512 23.05 27.65 21.12
CA ASN A 512 23.64 27.07 19.92
C ASN A 512 23.62 28.12 18.82
N LYS A 513 24.80 28.64 18.47
CA LYS A 513 24.96 29.50 17.30
C LYS A 513 24.63 28.72 16.05
N LYS A 514 23.88 29.33 15.13
CA LYS A 514 23.66 28.76 13.80
C LYS A 514 25.02 28.62 13.09
N ARG A 515 25.30 27.42 12.59
CA ARG A 515 26.56 27.10 11.90
C ARG A 515 26.59 27.83 10.55
N LYS A 516 27.59 28.68 10.33
CA LYS A 516 27.92 29.17 8.98
C LYS A 516 28.60 28.04 8.21
N ARG A 517 28.09 27.72 7.03
CA ARG A 517 28.66 26.70 6.14
C ARG A 517 29.79 27.32 5.32
N SER A 518 30.87 26.58 5.15
CA SER A 518 31.95 26.92 4.25
C SER A 518 31.61 26.48 2.81
N PRO A 519 32.18 27.13 1.77
CA PRO A 519 31.98 26.71 0.38
C PRO A 519 32.34 25.24 0.13
N GLU A 520 33.32 24.71 0.86
CA GLU A 520 33.80 23.32 0.77
C GLU A 520 32.77 22.30 1.29
N GLU A 521 31.88 22.71 2.22
CA GLU A 521 30.84 21.87 2.80
C GLU A 521 29.59 21.75 1.91
N LEU A 522 29.53 22.48 0.79
CA LEU A 522 28.42 22.47 -0.16
C LEU A 522 27.04 22.64 0.52
N ASN A 523 26.05 21.82 0.15
CA ASN A 523 24.69 21.88 0.70
C ASN A 523 24.52 21.06 1.99
N TRP A 524 25.57 20.41 2.49
CA TRP A 524 25.46 19.48 3.61
C TRP A 524 25.18 20.20 4.93
N THR A 525 24.26 19.66 5.72
CA THR A 525 23.85 20.14 7.04
C THR A 525 24.40 19.26 8.16
N LYS A 526 24.65 17.98 7.86
CA LYS A 526 25.25 16.98 8.75
C LYS A 526 25.78 15.80 7.96
N ARG A 527 26.66 15.01 8.59
CA ARG A 527 26.90 13.62 8.17
C ARG A 527 25.78 12.76 8.75
N SER A 528 24.98 12.14 7.90
CA SER A 528 23.88 11.27 8.33
C SER A 528 24.38 10.09 9.15
N ILE A 529 23.69 9.79 10.26
CA ILE A 529 23.94 8.62 11.11
C ILE A 529 23.82 7.28 10.35
N LEU A 530 23.12 7.24 9.23
CA LEU A 530 23.01 6.04 8.39
C LEU A 530 24.36 5.58 7.84
N PHE A 531 25.35 6.48 7.71
CA PHE A 531 26.73 6.11 7.34
C PHE A 531 27.50 5.36 8.45
N GLU A 532 26.93 5.17 9.63
CA GLU A 532 27.47 4.24 10.64
C GLU A 532 27.15 2.77 10.31
N LEU A 533 26.19 2.51 9.40
CA LEU A 533 25.91 1.17 8.90
C LEU A 533 27.01 0.77 7.88
N PRO A 534 27.72 -0.36 8.07
CA PRO A 534 28.91 -0.70 7.27
C PRO A 534 28.67 -0.75 5.75
N TYR A 535 27.49 -1.22 5.35
CA TYR A 535 27.08 -1.39 3.95
C TYR A 535 26.48 -0.12 3.33
N TRP A 536 26.14 0.92 4.09
CA TRP A 536 25.41 2.07 3.57
C TRP A 536 26.15 2.81 2.45
N LYS A 537 27.48 2.88 2.55
CA LYS A 537 28.34 3.52 1.55
C LYS A 537 28.35 2.80 0.20
N THR A 538 28.02 1.51 0.16
CA THR A 538 28.03 0.69 -1.07
C THR A 538 26.68 0.70 -1.78
N LEU A 539 25.61 1.18 -1.13
CA LEU A 539 24.27 1.25 -1.72
C LEU A 539 24.23 2.25 -2.88
N LYS A 540 23.77 1.79 -4.06
CA LYS A 540 23.52 2.63 -5.24
C LYS A 540 22.32 3.56 -5.08
N LEU A 541 21.30 3.12 -4.35
CA LEU A 541 20.11 3.89 -4.03
C LEU A 541 19.95 3.93 -2.51
N ARG A 542 20.16 5.10 -1.90
CA ARG A 542 20.08 5.30 -0.44
C ARG A 542 18.78 5.95 0.01
N HIS A 543 18.28 6.87 -0.79
CA HIS A 543 17.11 7.68 -0.47
C HIS A 543 16.27 7.82 -1.74
N ASN A 544 14.98 7.53 -1.64
CA ASN A 544 14.05 7.59 -2.78
C ASN A 544 13.40 8.96 -2.91
N LEU A 545 13.16 9.37 -4.14
CA LEU A 545 12.33 10.51 -4.47
C LEU A 545 10.86 10.13 -4.32
N ASP A 546 10.11 10.95 -3.60
CA ASP A 546 8.69 10.73 -3.39
C ASP A 546 7.87 11.11 -4.62
N VAL A 547 7.61 10.11 -5.47
CA VAL A 547 6.78 10.28 -6.67
C VAL A 547 5.40 10.85 -6.33
N MET A 548 4.83 10.57 -5.15
CA MET A 548 3.47 11.01 -4.81
C MET A 548 3.45 12.52 -4.63
N HIS A 549 4.38 13.04 -3.84
CA HIS A 549 4.49 14.46 -3.62
C HIS A 549 5.00 15.20 -4.86
N ILE A 550 5.91 14.62 -5.65
CA ILE A 550 6.34 15.19 -6.93
C ILE A 550 5.16 15.33 -7.89
N GLU A 551 4.42 14.25 -8.13
CA GLU A 551 3.28 14.22 -9.04
C GLU A 551 2.17 15.19 -8.59
N LYS A 552 1.87 15.21 -7.29
CA LYS A 552 0.93 16.14 -6.68
C LYS A 552 1.34 17.60 -6.89
N ASN A 553 2.59 17.97 -6.58
CA ASN A 553 3.08 19.35 -6.72
C ASN A 553 3.08 19.82 -8.19
N ILE A 554 3.43 18.94 -9.12
CA ILE A 554 3.35 19.21 -10.57
C ILE A 554 1.90 19.43 -10.98
N CYS A 555 0.99 18.53 -10.58
CA CYS A 555 -0.44 18.65 -10.89
C CYS A 555 -1.04 19.95 -10.33
N GLU A 556 -0.77 20.29 -9.06
CA GLU A 556 -1.24 21.52 -8.44
C GLU A 556 -0.67 22.77 -9.13
N SER A 557 0.60 22.75 -9.55
CA SER A 557 1.22 23.85 -10.30
C SER A 557 0.59 24.03 -11.68
N ILE A 558 0.26 22.94 -12.38
CA ILE A 558 -0.46 22.99 -13.67
C ILE A 558 -1.86 23.55 -13.45
N LEU A 559 -2.66 22.97 -12.54
CA LEU A 559 -4.03 23.40 -12.26
C LEU A 559 -4.09 24.86 -11.80
N GLY A 560 -3.21 25.25 -10.87
CA GLY A 560 -3.11 26.63 -10.38
C GLY A 560 -2.84 27.63 -11.50
N THR A 561 -2.00 27.25 -12.47
CA THR A 561 -1.64 28.09 -13.62
C THR A 561 -2.73 28.13 -14.68
N LEU A 562 -3.30 26.98 -15.07
CA LEU A 562 -4.38 26.89 -16.07
C LEU A 562 -5.65 27.61 -15.61
N LEU A 563 -6.04 27.39 -14.34
CA LEU A 563 -7.25 27.96 -13.75
C LEU A 563 -7.02 29.36 -13.15
N ASN A 564 -5.80 29.91 -13.24
CA ASN A 564 -5.40 31.17 -12.62
C ASN A 564 -5.90 31.31 -11.18
N ILE A 565 -5.58 30.31 -10.34
CA ILE A 565 -6.01 30.29 -8.93
C ILE A 565 -5.08 31.21 -8.14
N GLU A 566 -5.68 32.16 -7.43
CA GLU A 566 -4.96 33.09 -6.56
C GLU A 566 -4.08 32.33 -5.55
N GLY A 567 -2.86 32.84 -5.31
CA GLY A 567 -1.83 32.17 -4.52
C GLY A 567 -1.18 30.94 -5.17
N LYS A 568 -1.88 30.20 -6.06
CA LYS A 568 -1.38 28.93 -6.65
C LYS A 568 -0.81 29.07 -8.06
N THR A 569 -1.22 30.09 -8.80
CA THR A 569 -0.76 30.32 -10.18
C THR A 569 0.75 30.55 -10.23
N LYS A 570 1.43 29.91 -11.18
CA LYS A 570 2.86 30.16 -11.45
C LYS A 570 3.08 31.27 -12.47
N ASP A 571 2.00 31.84 -13.01
CA ASP A 571 2.01 32.94 -13.97
C ASP A 571 1.54 34.24 -13.31
N THR A 572 2.33 34.73 -12.36
CA THR A 572 2.06 35.95 -11.61
C THR A 572 2.62 37.18 -12.32
N ILE A 573 2.24 38.37 -11.85
CA ILE A 573 2.82 39.65 -12.28
C ILE A 573 4.36 39.64 -12.15
N ILE A 574 4.87 39.10 -11.04
CA ILE A 574 6.32 38.95 -10.83
C ILE A 574 6.93 38.01 -11.87
N ALA A 575 6.25 36.91 -12.20
CA ALA A 575 6.71 36.00 -13.25
C ALA A 575 6.75 36.68 -14.63
N ARG A 576 5.85 37.63 -14.92
CA ARG A 576 5.91 38.45 -16.15
C ARG A 576 7.10 39.41 -16.15
N LEU A 577 7.43 40.02 -15.01
CA LEU A 577 8.63 40.84 -14.87
C LEU A 577 9.91 40.00 -15.01
N ASP A 578 9.94 38.77 -14.48
CA ASP A 578 11.05 37.84 -14.67
C ASP A 578 11.26 37.51 -16.18
N LEU A 579 10.18 37.42 -16.97
CA LEU A 579 10.28 37.24 -18.43
C LEU A 579 10.90 38.45 -19.15
N GLU A 580 10.60 39.66 -18.68
CA GLU A 580 11.19 40.91 -19.17
C GLU A 580 12.69 40.97 -18.85
N ASP A 581 13.07 40.67 -17.62
CA ASP A 581 14.47 40.67 -17.16
C ASP A 581 15.32 39.66 -17.93
N LEU A 582 14.77 38.48 -18.20
CA LEU A 582 15.42 37.44 -18.99
C LEU A 582 15.31 37.69 -20.51
N ASN A 583 14.54 38.68 -20.95
CA ASN A 583 14.30 39.03 -22.34
C ASN A 583 13.79 37.83 -23.20
N ILE A 584 12.89 37.04 -22.63
CA ILE A 584 12.27 35.87 -23.29
C ILE A 584 10.75 36.01 -23.35
N LYS A 585 10.10 35.33 -24.29
CA LYS A 585 8.62 35.29 -24.43
C LYS A 585 7.97 36.69 -24.47
N LYS A 586 8.47 37.57 -25.34
CA LYS A 586 8.07 39.00 -25.44
C LYS A 586 6.57 39.25 -25.53
N GLU A 587 5.83 38.32 -26.11
CA GLU A 587 4.37 38.40 -26.24
C GLU A 587 3.63 38.37 -24.90
N LEU A 588 4.28 37.87 -23.85
CA LEU A 588 3.77 37.75 -22.48
C LEU A 588 4.22 38.90 -21.56
N HIS A 589 5.06 39.82 -22.05
CA HIS A 589 5.53 40.98 -21.27
C HIS A 589 4.37 41.93 -20.94
N LEU A 590 4.51 42.67 -19.83
CA LEU A 590 3.52 43.65 -19.42
C LEU A 590 3.56 44.86 -20.37
N LYS A 591 2.40 45.24 -20.91
CA LYS A 591 2.31 46.35 -21.87
C LYS A 591 1.86 47.62 -21.15
N LYS A 592 2.77 48.60 -21.04
CA LYS A 592 2.45 49.90 -20.46
C LYS A 592 1.45 50.66 -21.33
N GLN A 593 0.36 51.14 -20.74
CA GLN A 593 -0.64 51.99 -21.38
C GLN A 593 -0.29 53.48 -21.25
N SER A 594 -0.96 54.31 -22.06
CA SER A 594 -0.83 55.78 -22.04
C SER A 594 -1.25 56.41 -20.71
N ASN A 595 -2.18 55.79 -19.98
CA ASN A 595 -2.64 56.22 -18.66
C ASN A 595 -1.70 55.81 -17.50
N GLY A 596 -0.56 55.17 -17.80
CA GLY A 596 0.40 54.69 -16.81
C GLY A 596 0.15 53.28 -16.27
N SER A 597 -1.05 52.71 -16.44
CA SER A 597 -1.37 51.33 -16.06
C SER A 597 -0.68 50.30 -16.96
N TYR A 598 -0.68 49.03 -16.56
CA TYR A 598 -0.09 47.93 -17.33
C TYR A 598 -1.15 46.92 -17.75
N LEU A 599 -1.06 46.39 -18.97
CA LEU A 599 -1.83 45.24 -19.42
C LEU A 599 -1.01 43.96 -19.28
N MET A 600 -1.59 42.95 -18.64
CA MET A 600 -1.08 41.59 -18.63
C MET A 600 -1.82 40.76 -19.68
N PRO A 601 -1.15 40.42 -20.81
CA PRO A 601 -1.78 39.62 -21.86
C PRO A 601 -2.03 38.18 -21.37
N PRO A 602 -3.18 37.58 -21.68
CA PRO A 602 -3.48 36.21 -21.28
C PRO A 602 -2.58 35.25 -22.06
N ALA A 603 -2.07 34.22 -21.39
CA ALA A 603 -1.18 33.24 -22.01
C ALA A 603 -1.97 32.12 -22.71
N CYS A 604 -1.32 31.41 -23.63
CA CYS A 604 -1.88 30.28 -24.41
C CYS A 604 -2.39 29.10 -23.57
N TYR A 605 -2.03 29.04 -22.29
CA TYR A 605 -2.46 28.05 -21.31
C TYR A 605 -3.53 28.56 -20.33
N THR A 606 -3.88 29.85 -20.36
CA THR A 606 -4.88 30.42 -19.44
C THR A 606 -6.30 30.05 -19.91
N LEU A 607 -7.10 29.46 -19.02
CA LEU A 607 -8.51 29.20 -19.31
C LEU A 607 -9.38 30.44 -19.04
N SER A 608 -10.32 30.71 -19.95
CA SER A 608 -11.37 31.71 -19.78
C SER A 608 -12.35 31.31 -18.66
N LYS A 609 -13.16 32.26 -18.17
CA LYS A 609 -14.15 31.95 -17.11
C LYS A 609 -15.10 30.82 -17.50
N ASP A 610 -15.55 30.80 -18.76
CA ASP A 610 -16.47 29.75 -19.24
C ASP A 610 -15.76 28.40 -19.45
N GLU A 611 -14.50 28.43 -19.90
CA GLU A 611 -13.67 27.22 -20.00
C GLU A 611 -13.43 26.59 -18.62
N LYS A 612 -13.19 27.40 -17.57
CA LYS A 612 -13.07 26.91 -16.18
C LYS A 612 -14.35 26.26 -15.69
N LYS A 613 -15.52 26.85 -15.97
CA LYS A 613 -16.82 26.26 -15.61
C LYS A 613 -17.01 24.91 -16.29
N LYS A 614 -16.78 24.82 -17.60
CA LYS A 614 -16.86 23.57 -18.36
C LYS A 614 -15.89 22.50 -17.85
N PHE A 615 -14.67 22.89 -17.47
CA PHE A 615 -13.70 21.99 -16.85
C PHE A 615 -14.22 21.43 -15.51
N CYS A 616 -14.78 22.28 -14.65
CA CYS A 616 -15.36 21.83 -13.37
C CYS A 616 -16.65 21.01 -13.56
N GLU A 617 -17.47 21.32 -14.56
CA GLU A 617 -18.65 20.52 -14.94
C GLU A 617 -18.25 19.12 -15.38
N PHE A 618 -17.23 19.01 -16.24
CA PHE A 618 -16.67 17.72 -16.64
C PHE A 618 -16.32 16.86 -15.41
N LEU A 619 -15.55 17.41 -14.46
CA LEU A 619 -15.17 16.69 -13.24
C LEU A 619 -16.37 16.30 -12.35
N LYS A 620 -17.48 17.04 -12.37
CA LYS A 620 -18.70 16.68 -11.63
C LYS A 620 -19.39 15.42 -12.15
N TYR A 621 -19.27 15.13 -13.45
CA TYR A 621 -19.94 13.99 -14.08
C TYR A 621 -19.07 12.74 -14.23
N VAL A 622 -17.75 12.86 -14.02
CA VAL A 622 -16.85 11.70 -14.01
C VAL A 622 -17.26 10.71 -12.92
N LYS A 623 -17.54 9.47 -13.32
CA LYS A 623 -17.69 8.30 -12.43
C LYS A 623 -16.48 7.39 -12.59
N PHE A 624 -16.09 6.70 -11.51
CA PHE A 624 -14.99 5.73 -11.54
C PHE A 624 -15.47 4.32 -11.17
N PRO A 625 -14.72 3.29 -11.56
CA PRO A 625 -14.90 1.95 -11.02
C PRO A 625 -14.78 1.87 -9.50
N ASP A 626 -15.58 0.98 -8.90
CA ASP A 626 -15.51 0.71 -7.47
C ASP A 626 -14.08 0.39 -7.02
N GLY A 627 -13.63 1.06 -5.97
CA GLY A 627 -12.29 0.88 -5.42
C GLY A 627 -11.14 1.48 -6.25
N TYR A 628 -11.41 2.19 -7.36
CA TYR A 628 -10.37 2.83 -8.17
C TYR A 628 -9.91 4.20 -7.63
N ALA A 629 -10.83 5.16 -7.51
CA ALA A 629 -10.51 6.54 -7.09
C ALA A 629 -11.57 7.13 -6.14
N SER A 630 -11.23 8.25 -5.48
CA SER A 630 -12.19 9.03 -4.70
C SER A 630 -13.25 9.65 -5.61
N ASN A 631 -14.38 10.06 -5.01
CA ASN A 631 -15.39 10.81 -5.74
C ASN A 631 -14.92 12.26 -5.99
N ILE A 632 -14.31 12.49 -7.15
CA ILE A 632 -13.73 13.78 -7.54
C ILE A 632 -14.76 14.90 -7.72
N SER A 633 -16.04 14.58 -7.91
CA SER A 633 -17.11 15.57 -8.01
C SER A 633 -17.24 16.45 -6.77
N ARG A 634 -16.81 15.94 -5.60
CA ARG A 634 -16.79 16.70 -4.34
C ARG A 634 -15.74 17.80 -4.32
N CYS A 635 -14.74 17.73 -5.20
CA CYS A 635 -13.64 18.67 -5.26
C CYS A 635 -13.86 19.78 -6.29
N ALA A 636 -14.96 19.75 -7.06
CA ALA A 636 -15.22 20.65 -8.17
C ALA A 636 -16.50 21.48 -7.97
N ASN A 637 -16.35 22.80 -7.99
CA ASN A 637 -17.48 23.73 -8.00
C ASN A 637 -17.62 24.40 -9.38
N ALA A 638 -18.60 23.89 -10.15
CA ALA A 638 -18.91 24.37 -11.49
C ALA A 638 -19.43 25.82 -11.54
N ASN A 639 -20.13 26.28 -10.50
CA ASN A 639 -20.69 27.64 -10.49
C ASN A 639 -19.58 28.68 -10.41
N ASP A 640 -18.60 28.42 -9.54
CA ASP A 640 -17.49 29.33 -9.26
C ASP A 640 -16.24 29.03 -10.11
N GLY A 641 -16.22 27.90 -10.85
CA GLY A 641 -15.06 27.46 -11.62
C GLY A 641 -13.84 27.16 -10.75
N LYS A 642 -14.06 26.69 -9.51
CA LYS A 642 -13.02 26.46 -8.49
C LYS A 642 -12.86 24.98 -8.16
N LEU A 643 -11.63 24.59 -7.82
CA LEU A 643 -11.29 23.29 -7.26
C LEU A 643 -10.81 23.43 -5.82
N SER A 644 -11.27 22.56 -4.94
CA SER A 644 -10.85 22.53 -3.53
C SER A 644 -10.83 21.10 -2.98
N GLY A 645 -10.07 20.88 -1.90
CA GLY A 645 -10.05 19.60 -1.18
C GLY A 645 -9.46 18.40 -1.94
N LEU A 646 -8.65 18.63 -2.98
CA LEU A 646 -7.94 17.56 -3.69
C LEU A 646 -6.89 16.90 -2.78
N LYS A 647 -6.90 15.58 -2.71
CA LYS A 647 -5.86 14.78 -2.05
C LYS A 647 -4.78 14.37 -3.05
N SER A 648 -3.63 13.90 -2.56
CA SER A 648 -2.51 13.45 -3.40
C SER A 648 -2.93 12.37 -4.42
N HIS A 649 -3.86 11.47 -4.08
CA HIS A 649 -4.39 10.47 -5.01
C HIS A 649 -5.36 11.07 -6.04
N ASP A 650 -6.09 12.15 -5.70
CA ASP A 650 -6.94 12.84 -6.66
C ASP A 650 -6.08 13.55 -7.72
N CYS A 651 -4.97 14.16 -7.31
CA CYS A 651 -3.98 14.75 -8.22
C CYS A 651 -3.36 13.70 -9.16
N HIS A 652 -3.01 12.51 -8.64
CA HIS A 652 -2.51 11.39 -9.45
C HIS A 652 -3.51 10.98 -10.54
N ILE A 653 -4.78 10.80 -10.19
CA ILE A 653 -5.83 10.44 -11.16
C ILE A 653 -6.11 11.59 -12.13
N LEU A 654 -6.13 12.84 -11.65
CA LEU A 654 -6.28 14.02 -12.50
C LEU A 654 -5.19 14.10 -13.55
N LEU A 655 -3.92 14.09 -13.13
CA LEU A 655 -2.79 14.25 -14.04
C LEU A 655 -2.75 13.13 -15.08
N GLN A 656 -2.83 11.87 -14.66
CA GLN A 656 -2.61 10.73 -15.56
C GLN A 656 -3.81 10.39 -16.46
N ARG A 657 -5.04 10.71 -16.05
CA ARG A 657 -6.26 10.19 -16.70
C ARG A 657 -7.22 11.26 -17.19
N LEU A 658 -7.42 12.33 -16.42
CA LEU A 658 -8.53 13.27 -16.68
C LEU A 658 -8.08 14.59 -17.29
N LEU A 659 -6.92 15.10 -16.89
CA LEU A 659 -6.43 16.42 -17.27
C LEU A 659 -6.26 16.53 -18.79
N PRO A 660 -5.58 15.60 -19.50
CA PRO A 660 -5.47 15.68 -20.96
C PRO A 660 -6.85 15.67 -21.64
N VAL A 661 -7.78 14.84 -21.18
CA VAL A 661 -9.16 14.79 -21.71
C VAL A 661 -9.87 16.12 -21.54
N ALA A 662 -9.75 16.71 -20.34
CA ALA A 662 -10.48 17.89 -19.93
C ALA A 662 -9.97 19.20 -20.55
N ILE A 663 -8.69 19.29 -20.94
CA ILE A 663 -8.11 20.54 -21.46
C ILE A 663 -8.00 20.57 -22.99
N ARG A 664 -8.11 19.42 -23.66
CA ARG A 664 -7.86 19.26 -25.10
C ARG A 664 -8.65 20.19 -26.01
N ASN A 665 -9.84 20.63 -25.57
CA ASN A 665 -10.69 21.55 -26.33
C ASN A 665 -10.46 23.04 -26.00
N PHE A 666 -9.64 23.35 -24.98
CA PHE A 666 -9.51 24.71 -24.43
C PHE A 666 -8.13 25.33 -24.62
N VAL A 667 -7.09 24.52 -24.76
CA VAL A 667 -5.70 24.98 -24.89
C VAL A 667 -5.15 24.75 -26.30
N SER A 668 -4.05 25.42 -26.65
CA SER A 668 -3.39 25.21 -27.93
C SER A 668 -2.86 23.78 -28.08
N LYS A 669 -2.69 23.31 -29.32
CA LYS A 669 -2.16 21.95 -29.61
C LYS A 669 -0.84 21.69 -28.88
N ASP A 670 0.04 22.69 -28.79
CA ASP A 670 1.37 22.55 -28.18
C ASP A 670 1.28 22.39 -26.66
N VAL A 671 0.35 23.11 -26.01
CA VAL A 671 0.06 22.97 -24.57
C VAL A 671 -0.55 21.61 -24.28
N PHE A 672 -1.57 21.22 -25.05
CA PHE A 672 -2.21 19.90 -24.91
C PHE A 672 -1.19 18.78 -25.05
N GLN A 673 -0.39 18.79 -26.12
CA GLN A 673 0.59 17.76 -26.39
C GLN A 673 1.63 17.63 -25.27
N ALA A 674 2.19 18.74 -24.78
CA ALA A 674 3.19 18.69 -23.71
C ALA A 674 2.61 18.12 -22.39
N LEU A 675 1.35 18.44 -22.08
CA LEU A 675 0.68 17.94 -20.87
C LEU A 675 0.18 16.50 -21.03
N ASP A 676 -0.24 16.09 -22.23
CA ASP A 676 -0.60 14.70 -22.54
C ASP A 676 0.63 13.77 -22.48
N GLU A 677 1.77 14.20 -23.03
CA GLU A 677 3.04 13.46 -22.92
C GLU A 677 3.50 13.34 -21.45
N LEU A 678 3.37 14.41 -20.65
CA LEU A 678 3.68 14.37 -19.22
C LEU A 678 2.74 13.42 -18.45
N ALA A 679 1.45 13.42 -18.77
CA ALA A 679 0.47 12.52 -18.19
C ALA A 679 0.80 11.05 -18.52
N ASN A 680 1.14 10.77 -19.78
CA ASN A 680 1.55 9.44 -20.21
C ASN A 680 2.86 8.98 -19.56
N PHE A 681 3.85 9.88 -19.41
CA PHE A 681 5.09 9.59 -18.69
C PHE A 681 4.82 9.06 -17.28
N PHE A 682 4.00 9.76 -16.47
CA PHE A 682 3.65 9.30 -15.12
C PHE A 682 2.80 8.03 -15.14
N ARG A 683 1.92 7.87 -16.13
CA ARG A 683 1.12 6.66 -16.32
C ARG A 683 1.99 5.42 -16.52
N LEU A 684 2.99 5.51 -17.40
CA LEU A 684 3.91 4.41 -17.70
C LEU A 684 4.89 4.14 -16.54
N LEU A 685 5.42 5.19 -15.92
CA LEU A 685 6.34 5.08 -14.78
C LEU A 685 5.69 4.38 -13.57
N CYS A 686 4.40 4.62 -13.34
CA CYS A 686 3.66 4.10 -12.18
C CYS A 686 2.99 2.73 -12.42
N CYS A 687 3.29 2.06 -13.53
CA CYS A 687 2.83 0.69 -13.78
C CYS A 687 3.40 -0.29 -12.73
N LYS A 688 2.64 -1.35 -12.43
CA LYS A 688 3.06 -2.40 -11.47
C LYS A 688 4.18 -3.29 -12.01
N THR A 689 4.24 -3.40 -13.33
CA THR A 689 5.22 -4.17 -14.09
C THR A 689 5.89 -3.22 -15.07
N LEU A 690 7.23 -3.15 -15.05
CA LEU A 690 8.01 -2.25 -15.90
C LEU A 690 9.03 -3.05 -16.72
N LYS A 691 9.26 -2.65 -17.97
CA LYS A 691 10.37 -3.16 -18.79
C LYS A 691 11.54 -2.19 -18.70
N LYS A 692 12.77 -2.69 -18.48
CA LYS A 692 13.96 -1.82 -18.41
C LYS A 692 14.16 -0.99 -19.69
N LYS A 693 13.88 -1.57 -20.86
CA LYS A 693 13.95 -0.88 -22.16
C LYS A 693 13.01 0.32 -22.23
N ASP A 694 11.80 0.18 -21.72
CA ASP A 694 10.81 1.27 -21.70
C ASP A 694 11.23 2.39 -20.75
N LEU A 695 11.84 2.05 -19.60
CA LEU A 695 12.39 3.05 -18.67
C LEU A 695 13.53 3.88 -19.27
N LEU A 696 14.36 3.29 -20.14
CA LEU A 696 15.40 4.03 -20.88
C LEU A 696 14.79 5.04 -21.86
N VAL A 697 13.68 4.66 -22.51
CA VAL A 697 12.90 5.58 -23.35
C VAL A 697 12.31 6.69 -22.49
N LEU A 698 11.70 6.36 -21.35
CA LEU A 698 11.17 7.37 -20.41
C LEU A 698 12.24 8.34 -19.88
N GLU A 699 13.49 7.90 -19.66
CA GLU A 699 14.61 8.80 -19.28
C GLU A 699 14.90 9.83 -20.37
N ALA A 700 14.86 9.44 -21.65
CA ALA A 700 15.03 10.35 -22.76
C ALA A 700 13.81 11.28 -22.93
N ASP A 701 12.63 10.71 -22.81
CA ASP A 701 11.35 11.37 -23.06
C ASP A 701 11.07 12.51 -22.07
N ILE A 702 11.32 12.30 -20.77
CA ILE A 702 11.09 13.34 -19.77
C ILE A 702 11.93 14.59 -20.01
N ILE A 703 13.13 14.46 -20.57
CA ILE A 703 13.98 15.60 -20.92
C ILE A 703 13.29 16.44 -22.01
N ILE A 704 12.74 15.78 -23.04
CA ILE A 704 12.02 16.44 -24.13
C ILE A 704 10.74 17.08 -23.63
N ILE A 705 9.96 16.38 -22.80
CA ILE A 705 8.73 16.89 -22.19
C ILE A 705 9.00 18.17 -21.39
N LEU A 706 10.00 18.15 -20.49
CA LEU A 706 10.35 19.33 -19.71
C LEU A 706 10.87 20.49 -20.59
N CYS A 707 11.60 20.20 -21.68
CA CYS A 707 11.97 21.23 -22.65
C CYS A 707 10.75 21.84 -23.35
N LYS A 708 9.73 21.05 -23.73
CA LYS A 708 8.47 21.56 -24.28
C LYS A 708 7.76 22.47 -23.26
N LEU A 709 7.70 22.05 -22.00
CA LEU A 709 7.14 22.88 -20.94
C LEU A 709 7.92 24.20 -20.77
N GLU A 710 9.26 24.19 -20.83
CA GLU A 710 10.08 25.42 -20.73
C GLU A 710 9.78 26.44 -21.84
N LYS A 711 9.41 25.97 -23.04
CA LYS A 711 8.98 26.85 -24.14
C LYS A 711 7.62 27.49 -23.86
N ILE A 712 6.76 26.83 -23.09
CA ILE A 712 5.35 27.21 -22.89
C ILE A 712 5.19 28.04 -21.61
N PHE A 713 5.62 27.50 -20.47
CA PHE A 713 5.37 28.06 -19.14
C PHE A 713 6.43 29.09 -18.72
N PRO A 714 6.10 30.00 -17.78
CA PRO A 714 7.06 30.95 -17.25
C PRO A 714 8.11 30.25 -16.37
N PRO A 715 9.33 30.82 -16.21
CA PRO A 715 10.39 30.30 -15.34
C PRO A 715 9.92 29.94 -13.93
N ALA A 716 8.99 30.71 -13.38
CA ALA A 716 8.40 30.51 -12.07
C ALA A 716 7.69 29.14 -11.89
N PHE A 717 7.28 28.48 -12.96
CA PHE A 717 6.67 27.15 -12.93
C PHE A 717 7.69 26.07 -12.51
N PHE A 718 8.97 26.27 -12.79
CA PHE A 718 10.00 25.26 -12.64
C PHE A 718 10.65 25.29 -11.26
N ASP A 719 9.92 24.84 -10.25
CA ASP A 719 10.49 24.56 -8.93
C ASP A 719 11.25 23.23 -8.92
N VAL A 720 11.79 22.87 -7.74
CA VAL A 720 12.61 21.66 -7.59
C VAL A 720 11.80 20.40 -7.88
N MET A 721 10.50 20.36 -7.57
CA MET A 721 9.67 19.18 -7.76
C MET A 721 9.51 18.84 -9.24
N VAL A 722 9.36 19.86 -10.10
CA VAL A 722 9.35 19.67 -11.56
C VAL A 722 10.69 19.15 -12.06
N HIS A 723 11.81 19.60 -11.48
CA HIS A 723 13.14 19.12 -11.86
C HIS A 723 13.38 17.66 -11.46
N LEU A 724 12.91 17.22 -10.29
CA LEU A 724 13.11 15.86 -9.79
C LEU A 724 12.49 14.77 -10.69
N ALA A 725 11.49 15.12 -11.52
CA ALA A 725 10.91 14.21 -12.52
C ALA A 725 11.96 13.58 -13.46
N LEU A 726 13.06 14.31 -13.74
CA LEU A 726 14.18 13.82 -14.56
C LEU A 726 14.86 12.56 -14.00
N HIS A 727 14.79 12.35 -12.69
CA HIS A 727 15.53 11.28 -12.02
C HIS A 727 14.69 10.03 -11.78
N LEU A 728 13.37 10.12 -11.94
CA LEU A 728 12.44 9.04 -11.60
C LEU A 728 12.63 7.77 -12.46
N PRO A 729 12.89 7.83 -13.78
CA PRO A 729 13.09 6.61 -14.57
C PRO A 729 14.34 5.84 -14.14
N GLN A 730 15.44 6.56 -13.86
CA GLN A 730 16.67 5.95 -13.33
C GLN A 730 16.45 5.35 -11.95
N GLU A 731 15.67 6.01 -11.10
CA GLU A 731 15.34 5.48 -9.79
C GLU A 731 14.44 4.24 -9.86
N ALA A 732 13.51 4.17 -10.83
CA ALA A 732 12.70 2.98 -11.10
C ALA A 732 13.55 1.80 -11.59
N MET A 733 14.59 2.03 -12.41
CA MET A 733 15.55 0.98 -12.79
C MET A 733 16.32 0.43 -11.58
N LEU A 734 16.71 1.33 -10.66
CA LEU A 734 17.45 0.95 -9.45
C LEU A 734 16.57 0.24 -8.41
N GLY A 735 15.41 0.80 -8.08
CA GLY A 735 14.56 0.35 -6.96
C GLY A 735 13.38 -0.53 -7.35
N GLY A 736 13.18 -0.79 -8.65
CA GLY A 736 11.99 -1.49 -9.16
C GLY A 736 10.73 -0.60 -9.18
N PRO A 737 9.53 -1.22 -9.30
CA PRO A 737 8.27 -0.50 -9.43
C PRO A 737 8.04 0.53 -8.34
N VAL A 738 7.47 1.69 -8.71
CA VAL A 738 7.25 2.82 -7.80
C VAL A 738 6.37 2.43 -6.60
N HIS A 739 5.47 1.45 -6.74
CA HIS A 739 4.47 1.20 -5.71
C HIS A 739 4.97 0.64 -4.38
N TYR A 740 6.17 0.06 -4.37
CA TYR A 740 6.86 -0.36 -3.15
C TYR A 740 7.51 0.80 -2.39
N ARG A 741 7.49 2.00 -2.97
CA ARG A 741 8.18 3.19 -2.52
C ARG A 741 7.25 4.41 -2.45
N TRP A 742 5.92 4.18 -2.49
CA TRP A 742 4.92 5.20 -2.25
C TRP A 742 4.87 5.63 -0.78
N MET A 743 4.60 6.92 -0.56
CA MET A 743 4.18 7.44 0.75
C MET A 743 2.70 7.20 1.07
N TYR A 744 1.85 6.80 0.10
CA TYR A 744 0.42 6.53 0.36
C TYR A 744 0.16 5.51 1.49
N PRO A 745 0.83 4.35 1.57
CA PRO A 745 0.63 3.41 2.68
C PRO A 745 1.10 3.99 4.02
N ILE A 746 2.18 4.78 4.00
CA ILE A 746 2.76 5.42 5.18
C ILE A 746 1.79 6.47 5.74
N GLU A 747 1.32 7.42 4.92
CA GLU A 747 0.36 8.44 5.35
C GLU A 747 -0.95 7.83 5.90
N ARG A 748 -1.42 6.72 5.32
CA ARG A 748 -2.58 5.97 5.87
C ARG A 748 -2.27 5.38 7.24
N PHE A 749 -1.07 4.82 7.42
CA PHE A 749 -0.61 4.33 8.71
C PHE A 749 -0.52 5.47 9.74
N LEU A 750 -0.01 6.65 9.37
CA LEU A 750 -0.01 7.84 10.24
C LEU A 750 -1.42 8.28 10.62
N GLY A 751 -2.35 8.28 9.66
CA GLY A 751 -3.77 8.54 9.91
C GLY A 751 -4.38 7.57 10.94
N LYS A 752 -3.96 6.30 10.92
CA LYS A 752 -4.35 5.30 11.92
C LYS A 752 -3.73 5.59 13.29
N LEU A 753 -2.45 5.94 13.37
CA LEU A 753 -1.80 6.34 14.63
C LEU A 753 -2.50 7.55 15.25
N LYS A 754 -2.90 8.53 14.44
CA LYS A 754 -3.70 9.68 14.89
C LYS A 754 -5.01 9.25 15.55
N ALA A 755 -5.69 8.24 15.00
CA ALA A 755 -6.93 7.70 15.59
C ALA A 755 -6.72 6.98 16.95
N TYR A 756 -5.47 6.63 17.31
CA TYR A 756 -5.15 6.07 18.62
C TYR A 756 -5.10 7.10 19.75
N VAL A 757 -5.05 8.41 19.43
CA VAL A 757 -4.99 9.46 20.43
C VAL A 757 -6.35 9.63 21.12
N ARG A 758 -6.49 9.05 22.33
CA ARG A 758 -7.70 9.16 23.17
C ARG A 758 -7.57 10.18 24.29
N ASN A 759 -6.34 10.44 24.75
CA ASN A 759 -6.03 11.46 25.75
C ASN A 759 -5.04 12.47 25.16
N LYS A 760 -5.52 13.69 24.88
CA LYS A 760 -4.70 14.76 24.29
C LYS A 760 -3.55 15.24 25.19
N ALA A 761 -3.60 14.96 26.50
CA ALA A 761 -2.51 15.32 27.41
C ALA A 761 -1.28 14.40 27.28
N ARG A 762 -1.44 13.21 26.67
CA ARG A 762 -0.36 12.21 26.50
C ARG A 762 -0.48 11.50 25.15
N PRO A 763 -0.43 12.24 24.02
CA PRO A 763 -0.77 11.69 22.71
C PRO A 763 0.14 10.54 22.31
N GLU A 764 1.45 10.67 22.49
CA GLU A 764 2.39 9.62 22.09
C GLU A 764 2.28 8.38 22.97
N GLY A 765 1.82 8.54 24.22
CA GLY A 765 1.54 7.42 25.14
C GLY A 765 0.32 6.63 24.68
N CYS A 766 -0.74 7.33 24.28
CA CYS A 766 -1.90 6.71 23.66
C CYS A 766 -1.53 5.96 22.37
N ILE A 767 -0.68 6.54 21.53
CA ILE A 767 -0.25 5.92 20.27
C ILE A 767 0.51 4.62 20.56
N ALA A 768 1.52 4.66 21.42
CA ALA A 768 2.37 3.51 21.67
C ALA A 768 1.64 2.33 22.33
N GLU A 769 0.84 2.59 23.36
CA GLU A 769 0.03 1.54 23.99
C GLU A 769 -0.94 0.92 22.98
N SER A 770 -1.68 1.74 22.22
CA SER A 770 -2.63 1.22 21.22
C SER A 770 -1.95 0.45 20.09
N TYR A 771 -0.76 0.89 19.68
CA TYR A 771 0.03 0.22 18.65
C TYR A 771 0.48 -1.16 19.12
N ILE A 772 1.09 -1.27 20.31
CA ILE A 772 1.49 -2.56 20.89
C ILE A 772 0.32 -3.54 20.96
N TYR A 773 -0.84 -3.09 21.46
CA TYR A 773 -2.01 -3.98 21.51
C TYR A 773 -2.43 -4.43 20.11
N THR A 774 -2.45 -3.52 19.15
CA THR A 774 -2.81 -3.86 17.77
C THR A 774 -1.82 -4.85 17.16
N GLU A 775 -0.53 -4.67 17.41
CA GLU A 775 0.54 -5.55 16.93
C GLU A 775 0.43 -6.94 17.54
N CYS A 776 0.33 -7.05 18.87
CA CYS A 776 0.10 -8.31 19.59
C CYS A 776 -1.11 -9.07 19.07
N LEU A 777 -2.25 -8.39 18.94
CA LEU A 777 -3.50 -9.03 18.55
C LEU A 777 -3.52 -9.43 17.09
N THR A 778 -2.85 -8.64 16.23
CA THR A 778 -2.65 -9.05 14.84
C THR A 778 -1.84 -10.35 14.82
N PHE A 779 -0.72 -10.42 15.53
CA PHE A 779 0.07 -11.66 15.63
C PHE A 779 -0.75 -12.85 16.16
N CYS A 780 -1.41 -12.70 17.31
CA CYS A 780 -2.20 -13.79 17.91
C CYS A 780 -3.32 -14.25 16.97
N SER A 781 -3.89 -13.34 16.17
CA SER A 781 -4.97 -13.68 15.24
C SER A 781 -4.60 -14.67 14.14
N MET A 782 -3.30 -14.94 13.93
CA MET A 782 -2.83 -15.97 12.99
C MET A 782 -3.16 -17.39 13.44
N TYR A 783 -3.34 -17.59 14.76
CA TYR A 783 -3.61 -18.89 15.37
C TYR A 783 -5.06 -19.02 15.84
N LEU A 784 -5.88 -17.98 15.66
CA LEU A 784 -7.28 -18.00 16.03
C LEU A 784 -8.14 -18.62 14.93
N SER A 785 -8.93 -19.63 15.31
CA SER A 785 -9.98 -20.21 14.47
C SER A 785 -11.37 -19.63 14.79
N GLY A 786 -12.27 -19.69 13.80
CA GLY A 786 -13.68 -19.33 13.95
C GLY A 786 -13.98 -17.83 14.07
N ILE A 787 -13.02 -16.94 13.82
CA ILE A 787 -13.23 -15.49 13.81
C ILE A 787 -12.64 -14.86 12.54
N GLU A 788 -13.22 -13.76 12.07
CA GLU A 788 -12.63 -12.92 11.03
C GLU A 788 -11.41 -12.17 11.59
N THR A 789 -10.28 -12.19 10.86
CA THR A 789 -9.01 -11.56 11.21
C THR A 789 -8.45 -10.80 10.01
N LYS A 790 -7.42 -9.99 10.22
CA LYS A 790 -6.74 -9.31 9.11
C LYS A 790 -6.11 -10.26 8.08
N PHE A 791 -5.86 -11.52 8.45
CA PHE A 791 -5.20 -12.50 7.59
C PHE A 791 -6.16 -13.44 6.87
N ASN A 792 -7.35 -13.68 7.42
CA ASN A 792 -8.34 -14.61 6.85
C ASN A 792 -9.57 -13.91 6.26
N ARG A 793 -9.72 -12.59 6.49
CA ARG A 793 -10.79 -11.78 5.90
C ARG A 793 -10.75 -11.91 4.39
N GLU A 794 -11.91 -12.21 3.82
CA GLU A 794 -12.13 -12.18 2.39
C GLU A 794 -11.90 -10.77 1.83
N GLU A 795 -11.22 -10.69 0.69
CA GLU A 795 -11.05 -9.42 0.02
C GLU A 795 -12.39 -8.78 -0.32
N ARG A 796 -12.40 -7.44 -0.43
CA ARG A 796 -13.61 -6.67 -0.75
C ARG A 796 -14.35 -7.22 -1.98
N ASN A 797 -13.58 -7.68 -2.96
CA ASN A 797 -14.09 -8.31 -4.17
C ASN A 797 -13.69 -9.78 -4.22
N TYR A 798 -14.03 -10.56 -3.19
CA TYR A 798 -13.91 -12.01 -3.22
C TYR A 798 -14.97 -12.63 -4.14
N ASP A 799 -14.54 -13.56 -4.99
CA ASP A 799 -15.32 -14.26 -6.02
C ASP A 799 -15.68 -15.70 -5.64
N GLY A 800 -15.28 -16.20 -4.46
CA GLY A 800 -15.74 -17.49 -3.94
C GLY A 800 -14.74 -18.65 -4.01
N LEU A 801 -13.46 -18.40 -4.29
CA LEU A 801 -12.35 -19.34 -4.56
C LEU A 801 -12.10 -20.52 -3.60
N LYS A 802 -12.92 -20.80 -2.59
CA LYS A 802 -12.57 -21.80 -1.56
C LYS A 802 -12.89 -23.26 -1.83
N ASN A 803 -13.64 -23.67 -2.87
CA ASN A 803 -14.05 -25.09 -3.04
C ASN A 803 -14.36 -25.54 -4.49
N MET A 804 -13.57 -25.18 -5.51
CA MET A 804 -13.83 -25.59 -6.92
C MET A 804 -12.63 -26.27 -7.61
N ASN A 805 -11.62 -26.73 -6.87
CA ASN A 805 -10.45 -27.42 -7.43
C ASN A 805 -10.71 -28.88 -7.86
N ASP A 806 -11.96 -29.36 -7.75
CA ASP A 806 -12.34 -30.74 -8.10
C ASP A 806 -13.12 -30.82 -9.44
N ARG A 807 -13.26 -29.71 -10.18
CA ARG A 807 -13.96 -29.68 -11.48
C ARG A 807 -13.01 -30.10 -12.61
N GLN A 808 -13.48 -30.98 -13.51
CA GLN A 808 -12.69 -31.53 -14.61
C GLN A 808 -12.72 -30.64 -15.85
N LEU A 809 -13.80 -29.87 -16.08
CA LEU A 809 -13.90 -28.94 -17.20
C LEU A 809 -13.66 -27.49 -16.77
N SER A 810 -12.81 -26.80 -17.51
CA SER A 810 -12.45 -25.37 -17.37
C SER A 810 -13.68 -24.45 -17.29
N ILE A 811 -14.69 -24.75 -18.10
CA ILE A 811 -15.94 -23.97 -18.16
C ILE A 811 -16.75 -24.01 -16.84
N PHE A 812 -16.59 -25.07 -16.04
CA PHE A 812 -17.25 -25.24 -14.75
C PHE A 812 -16.35 -24.94 -13.56
N SER A 813 -15.03 -24.85 -13.74
CA SER A 813 -14.09 -24.43 -12.70
C SER A 813 -14.08 -22.91 -12.48
N THR A 814 -14.65 -22.16 -13.43
CA THR A 814 -14.77 -20.70 -13.42
C THR A 814 -15.46 -20.15 -12.16
N THR A 815 -14.78 -19.25 -11.45
CA THR A 815 -15.29 -18.68 -10.19
C THR A 815 -15.99 -17.33 -10.42
N VAL A 816 -17.31 -17.34 -10.36
CA VAL A 816 -18.13 -16.11 -10.40
C VAL A 816 -19.07 -16.11 -9.21
N ARG A 817 -19.09 -15.00 -8.47
CA ARG A 817 -20.04 -14.77 -7.36
C ARG A 817 -21.05 -13.68 -7.74
N PRO A 818 -22.22 -14.05 -8.27
CA PRO A 818 -23.34 -13.12 -8.40
C PRO A 818 -23.81 -12.62 -7.04
N PHE A 819 -24.30 -11.37 -6.99
CA PHE A 819 -24.88 -10.80 -5.79
C PHE A 819 -26.08 -9.90 -6.13
N GLY A 820 -26.88 -9.60 -5.11
CA GLY A 820 -28.18 -8.94 -5.27
C GLY A 820 -29.32 -9.95 -5.44
N ALA A 821 -30.55 -9.44 -5.48
CA ALA A 821 -31.73 -10.28 -5.65
C ALA A 821 -31.76 -10.86 -7.08
N SER A 822 -31.86 -12.18 -7.19
CA SER A 822 -31.99 -12.87 -8.48
C SER A 822 -33.40 -12.72 -9.04
N LYS A 823 -33.51 -12.45 -10.35
CA LYS A 823 -34.77 -12.54 -11.09
C LYS A 823 -34.76 -13.78 -11.96
N PHE A 824 -35.80 -14.60 -11.89
CA PHE A 824 -35.96 -15.74 -12.79
C PHE A 824 -36.46 -15.26 -14.15
N ASN A 825 -35.88 -15.80 -15.21
CA ASN A 825 -36.31 -15.56 -16.58
C ASN A 825 -36.25 -16.86 -17.38
N ILE A 826 -37.05 -16.97 -18.44
CA ILE A 826 -36.96 -18.08 -19.40
C ILE A 826 -36.29 -17.51 -20.65
N LEU A 827 -35.23 -18.16 -21.13
CA LEU A 827 -34.57 -17.76 -22.38
C LEU A 827 -35.48 -18.07 -23.57
N SER A 828 -35.48 -17.18 -24.58
CA SER A 828 -36.08 -17.51 -25.88
C SER A 828 -35.30 -18.64 -26.56
N GLU A 829 -35.95 -19.37 -27.48
CA GLU A 829 -35.29 -20.48 -28.18
C GLU A 829 -34.03 -20.03 -28.94
N GLN A 830 -34.07 -18.83 -29.52
CA GLN A 830 -32.93 -18.25 -30.23
C GLN A 830 -31.78 -17.91 -29.28
N GLU A 831 -32.05 -17.25 -28.15
CA GLU A 831 -31.03 -16.95 -27.14
C GLU A 831 -30.42 -18.21 -26.55
N PHE A 832 -31.25 -19.23 -26.30
CA PHE A 832 -30.79 -20.52 -25.78
C PHE A 832 -29.80 -21.19 -26.73
N LYS A 833 -30.13 -21.26 -28.03
CA LYS A 833 -29.25 -21.83 -29.06
C LYS A 833 -27.93 -21.07 -29.17
N MET A 834 -27.98 -19.74 -29.16
CA MET A 834 -26.78 -18.89 -29.22
C MET A 834 -25.86 -19.10 -28.01
N ILE A 835 -26.42 -19.06 -26.81
CA ILE A 835 -25.69 -19.28 -25.56
C ILE A 835 -25.06 -20.68 -25.55
N GLN A 836 -25.84 -21.70 -25.93
CA GLN A 836 -25.36 -23.08 -25.96
C GLN A 836 -24.19 -23.24 -26.93
N TRP A 837 -24.31 -22.70 -28.15
CA TRP A 837 -23.21 -22.71 -29.11
C TRP A 837 -21.98 -21.96 -28.58
N TYR A 838 -22.17 -20.76 -28.03
CA TYR A 838 -21.07 -19.93 -27.53
C TYR A 838 -20.26 -20.67 -26.46
N ILE A 839 -20.92 -21.31 -25.50
CA ILE A 839 -20.25 -22.09 -24.46
C ILE A 839 -19.46 -23.25 -25.06
N LEU A 840 -20.07 -24.02 -25.97
CA LEU A 840 -19.41 -25.18 -26.58
C LEU A 840 -18.21 -24.78 -27.45
N ASN A 841 -18.29 -23.63 -28.14
CA ASN A 841 -17.23 -23.12 -29.00
C ASN A 841 -16.10 -22.42 -28.22
N ASN A 842 -16.31 -22.13 -26.93
CA ASN A 842 -15.30 -21.51 -26.05
C ASN A 842 -14.93 -22.47 -24.90
N CYS A 843 -14.99 -23.78 -25.15
CA CYS A 843 -14.60 -24.82 -24.19
C CYS A 843 -13.52 -25.69 -24.85
N ASP A 844 -12.28 -25.57 -24.38
CA ASP A 844 -11.12 -26.24 -24.99
C ASP A 844 -11.28 -27.76 -25.03
N GLU A 845 -11.94 -28.34 -24.02
CA GLU A 845 -12.23 -29.77 -23.92
C GLU A 845 -13.25 -30.26 -24.97
N VAL A 846 -14.00 -29.34 -25.61
CA VAL A 846 -14.94 -29.63 -26.70
C VAL A 846 -14.26 -29.56 -28.07
N GLU A 847 -13.10 -28.92 -28.19
CA GLU A 847 -12.36 -28.74 -29.46
C GLU A 847 -12.09 -30.07 -30.21
N PRO A 848 -11.69 -31.18 -29.56
CA PRO A 848 -11.51 -32.45 -30.25
C PRO A 848 -12.79 -32.97 -30.92
N TYR A 849 -13.95 -32.68 -30.32
CA TYR A 849 -15.26 -33.07 -30.85
C TYR A 849 -15.70 -32.16 -32.00
N LEU A 850 -15.38 -30.86 -31.94
CA LEU A 850 -15.57 -29.92 -33.05
C LEU A 850 -14.76 -30.35 -34.27
N LEU A 851 -13.49 -30.70 -34.09
CA LEU A 851 -12.63 -31.23 -35.14
C LEU A 851 -13.17 -32.53 -35.74
N LYS A 852 -13.60 -33.47 -34.89
CA LYS A 852 -14.22 -34.73 -35.35
C LYS A 852 -15.48 -34.47 -36.17
N TYR A 853 -16.37 -33.60 -35.70
CA TYR A 853 -17.58 -33.23 -36.43
C TYR A 853 -17.27 -32.57 -37.78
N LYS A 854 -16.24 -31.72 -37.83
CA LYS A 854 -15.76 -31.11 -39.07
C LYS A 854 -15.28 -32.17 -40.07
N MET A 855 -14.48 -33.14 -39.62
CA MET A 855 -14.04 -34.26 -40.47
C MET A 855 -15.20 -35.11 -40.97
N GLU A 856 -16.25 -35.33 -40.16
CA GLU A 856 -17.47 -36.04 -40.57
C GLU A 856 -18.29 -35.25 -41.63
N LEU A 857 -18.32 -33.92 -41.53
CA LEU A 857 -19.01 -33.04 -42.47
C LEU A 857 -18.28 -32.86 -43.80
N ASP A 858 -16.94 -32.77 -43.78
CA ASP A 858 -16.10 -32.64 -44.99
C ASP A 858 -16.25 -33.85 -45.93
N GLN A 859 -16.68 -35.00 -45.40
CA GLN A 859 -17.02 -36.20 -46.18
C GLN A 859 -18.41 -36.12 -46.85
N GLN A 860 -19.27 -35.16 -46.48
CA GLN A 860 -20.69 -35.14 -46.86
C GLN A 860 -21.13 -33.93 -47.72
N SER A 861 -20.48 -32.76 -47.72
CA SER A 861 -20.89 -31.63 -48.61
C SER A 861 -19.90 -30.45 -48.72
N SER A 862 -20.09 -29.58 -49.73
CA SER A 862 -19.27 -28.40 -50.09
C SER A 862 -19.98 -27.04 -49.83
N PHE A 863 -20.68 -26.87 -48.70
CA PHE A 863 -21.42 -25.62 -48.38
C PHE A 863 -20.83 -24.86 -47.19
N SER A 864 -21.25 -23.59 -47.04
CA SER A 864 -20.89 -22.66 -45.95
C SER A 864 -20.87 -23.33 -44.57
N TYR A 865 -19.68 -23.49 -44.01
CA TYR A 865 -19.42 -24.34 -42.84
C TYR A 865 -19.92 -23.74 -41.50
N GLU A 866 -19.93 -22.42 -41.36
CA GLU A 866 -20.05 -21.75 -40.06
C GLU A 866 -21.50 -21.71 -39.53
N GLU A 867 -22.50 -21.43 -40.37
CA GLU A 867 -23.91 -21.36 -39.94
C GLU A 867 -24.50 -22.75 -39.65
N ILE A 868 -24.08 -23.77 -40.41
CA ILE A 868 -24.55 -25.15 -40.24
C ILE A 868 -24.00 -25.75 -38.93
N GLN A 869 -22.75 -25.43 -38.57
CA GLN A 869 -22.15 -25.88 -37.32
C GLN A 869 -22.87 -25.33 -36.09
N LYS A 870 -23.21 -24.03 -36.08
CA LYS A 870 -23.94 -23.38 -34.96
C LYS A 870 -25.24 -24.09 -34.60
N GLU A 871 -25.98 -24.59 -35.59
CA GLU A 871 -27.26 -25.27 -35.35
C GLU A 871 -27.13 -26.77 -35.09
N ARG A 872 -26.26 -27.46 -35.83
CA ARG A 872 -26.23 -28.93 -35.85
C ARG A 872 -25.23 -29.55 -34.89
N PHE A 873 -24.14 -28.85 -34.57
CA PHE A 873 -23.12 -29.38 -33.68
C PHE A 873 -23.65 -29.66 -32.28
N PRO A 874 -24.41 -28.76 -31.60
CA PRO A 874 -24.90 -29.06 -30.24
C PRO A 874 -25.77 -30.32 -30.19
N ILE A 875 -26.55 -30.58 -31.24
CA ILE A 875 -27.40 -31.78 -31.36
C ILE A 875 -26.54 -33.02 -31.59
N TRP A 876 -25.55 -32.94 -32.48
CA TRP A 876 -24.62 -34.03 -32.74
C TRP A 876 -23.80 -34.35 -31.48
N PHE A 877 -23.26 -33.34 -30.81
CA PHE A 877 -22.45 -33.46 -29.60
C PHE A 877 -23.23 -34.15 -28.48
N LYS A 878 -24.46 -33.71 -28.20
CA LYS A 878 -25.37 -34.37 -27.26
C LYS A 878 -25.58 -35.84 -27.61
N THR A 879 -25.82 -36.14 -28.88
CA THR A 879 -26.07 -37.51 -29.36
C THR A 879 -24.85 -38.41 -29.16
N GLN A 880 -23.67 -37.92 -29.55
CA GLN A 880 -22.40 -38.65 -29.43
C GLN A 880 -22.05 -38.93 -27.97
N ILE A 881 -22.07 -37.90 -27.12
CA ILE A 881 -21.74 -38.05 -25.69
C ILE A 881 -22.74 -38.97 -24.98
N THR A 882 -24.03 -38.90 -25.31
CA THR A 882 -25.04 -39.83 -24.77
C THR A 882 -24.79 -41.27 -25.22
N SER A 883 -24.42 -41.49 -26.48
CA SER A 883 -24.08 -42.82 -27.00
C SER A 883 -22.84 -43.40 -26.30
N LEU A 884 -21.76 -42.62 -26.20
CA LEU A 884 -20.52 -43.01 -25.54
C LEU A 884 -20.75 -43.35 -24.05
N ARG A 885 -21.59 -42.56 -23.37
CA ARG A 885 -21.97 -42.80 -21.97
C ARG A 885 -22.75 -44.10 -21.80
N ASN A 886 -23.70 -44.38 -22.70
CA ASN A 886 -24.50 -45.61 -22.67
C ASN A 886 -23.65 -46.87 -22.96
N GLN A 887 -22.53 -46.71 -23.67
CA GLN A 887 -21.56 -47.79 -23.93
C GLN A 887 -20.61 -48.05 -22.74
N GLY A 888 -20.69 -47.26 -21.67
CA GLY A 888 -19.91 -47.46 -20.45
C GLY A 888 -18.43 -47.09 -20.58
N LEU A 889 -18.07 -46.25 -21.55
CA LEU A 889 -16.69 -45.78 -21.72
C LEU A 889 -16.35 -44.77 -20.60
N GLU A 890 -15.25 -45.01 -19.88
CA GLU A 890 -14.75 -44.14 -18.80
C GLU A 890 -14.34 -42.72 -19.28
N GLU A 891 -14.23 -42.51 -20.60
CA GLU A 891 -13.86 -41.23 -21.22
C GLU A 891 -14.93 -40.13 -21.07
N VAL A 892 -16.19 -40.44 -20.75
CA VAL A 892 -17.25 -39.44 -20.60
C VAL A 892 -17.49 -39.11 -19.12
N SER A 893 -16.96 -37.98 -18.68
CA SER A 893 -17.20 -37.48 -17.33
C SER A 893 -18.65 -37.02 -17.11
N ASP A 894 -19.07 -36.96 -15.84
CA ASP A 894 -20.37 -36.40 -15.45
C ASP A 894 -20.52 -34.94 -15.91
N GLU A 895 -19.42 -34.20 -15.95
CA GLU A 895 -19.35 -32.81 -16.40
C GLU A 895 -19.47 -32.68 -17.91
N LEU A 896 -18.75 -33.51 -18.68
CA LEU A 896 -18.85 -33.53 -20.14
C LEU A 896 -20.26 -33.89 -20.59
N PHE A 897 -20.91 -34.83 -19.89
CA PHE A 897 -22.31 -35.13 -20.12
C PHE A 897 -23.23 -33.96 -19.76
N ALA A 898 -22.99 -33.28 -18.63
CA ALA A 898 -23.77 -32.11 -18.24
C ALA A 898 -23.70 -31.02 -19.32
N LEU A 899 -22.50 -30.71 -19.79
CA LEU A 899 -22.25 -29.75 -20.87
C LEU A 899 -22.97 -30.14 -22.16
N ALA A 900 -22.87 -31.41 -22.57
CA ALA A 900 -23.53 -31.92 -23.78
C ALA A 900 -25.06 -31.91 -23.69
N TYR A 901 -25.62 -32.12 -22.49
CA TYR A 901 -27.06 -32.11 -22.29
C TYR A 901 -27.68 -30.72 -22.45
N GLY A 902 -26.91 -29.67 -22.13
CA GLY A 902 -27.30 -28.27 -22.15
C GLY A 902 -27.84 -27.75 -20.81
N PRO A 903 -27.90 -26.42 -20.62
CA PRO A 903 -28.39 -25.80 -19.38
C PRO A 903 -29.92 -25.85 -19.27
N ASP A 904 -30.46 -25.61 -18.07
CA ASP A 904 -31.89 -25.33 -17.87
C ASP A 904 -32.24 -24.00 -18.57
N ALA A 905 -33.32 -24.00 -19.35
CA ALA A 905 -33.81 -22.80 -20.04
C ALA A 905 -34.32 -21.73 -19.07
N ARG A 906 -34.61 -22.10 -17.81
CA ARG A 906 -34.92 -21.17 -16.71
C ARG A 906 -33.61 -20.70 -16.09
N VAL A 907 -33.32 -19.41 -16.29
CA VAL A 907 -32.06 -18.80 -15.88
C VAL A 907 -32.27 -17.80 -14.75
N ARG A 908 -31.19 -17.53 -14.00
CA ARG A 908 -31.18 -16.46 -12.99
C ARG A 908 -30.44 -15.25 -13.53
N LYS A 909 -31.08 -14.09 -13.49
CA LYS A 909 -30.47 -12.80 -13.79
C LYS A 909 -30.08 -12.05 -12.52
N TYR A 910 -28.92 -11.41 -12.56
CA TYR A 910 -28.37 -10.62 -11.47
C TYR A 910 -28.04 -9.20 -11.93
N THR A 911 -28.01 -8.26 -10.99
CA THR A 911 -27.62 -6.86 -11.24
C THR A 911 -26.12 -6.61 -11.01
N GLY A 912 -25.43 -7.54 -10.37
CA GLY A 912 -24.00 -7.47 -10.12
C GLY A 912 -23.37 -8.83 -9.85
N CYS A 913 -22.07 -8.93 -10.12
CA CYS A 913 -21.27 -10.10 -9.77
C CYS A 913 -19.81 -9.70 -9.52
N ILE A 914 -19.07 -10.65 -8.93
CA ILE A 914 -17.62 -10.58 -8.80
C ILE A 914 -17.03 -11.75 -9.57
N VAL A 915 -16.11 -11.46 -10.48
CA VAL A 915 -15.36 -12.44 -11.28
C VAL A 915 -13.91 -11.98 -11.37
N ASN A 916 -12.95 -12.89 -11.20
CA ASN A 916 -11.51 -12.61 -11.21
C ASN A 916 -11.12 -11.46 -10.26
N GLY A 917 -11.72 -11.43 -9.07
CA GLY A 917 -11.55 -10.36 -8.10
C GLY A 917 -12.07 -8.97 -8.53
N VAL A 918 -12.82 -8.85 -9.64
CA VAL A 918 -13.35 -7.60 -10.18
C VAL A 918 -14.87 -7.55 -10.03
N ARG A 919 -15.37 -6.39 -9.60
CA ARG A 919 -16.81 -6.13 -9.45
C ARG A 919 -17.40 -5.58 -10.74
N PHE A 920 -18.43 -6.26 -11.25
CA PHE A 920 -19.23 -5.81 -12.39
C PHE A 920 -20.67 -5.50 -11.97
N HIS A 921 -21.27 -4.50 -12.60
CA HIS A 921 -22.69 -4.18 -12.47
C HIS A 921 -23.32 -4.01 -13.86
N THR A 922 -24.61 -4.33 -13.97
CA THR A 922 -25.36 -4.01 -15.19
C THR A 922 -25.49 -2.49 -15.35
N LYS A 923 -25.60 -2.03 -16.60
CA LYS A 923 -25.72 -0.61 -16.92
C LYS A 923 -26.93 0.05 -16.26
N GLU A 924 -28.04 -0.67 -16.17
CA GLU A 924 -29.26 -0.23 -15.49
C GLU A 924 -29.00 0.03 -14.00
N HIS A 925 -28.33 -0.90 -13.31
CA HIS A 925 -28.01 -0.75 -11.90
C HIS A 925 -27.02 0.40 -11.65
N GLU A 926 -26.04 0.57 -12.54
CA GLU A 926 -25.06 1.65 -12.50
C GLU A 926 -25.67 3.06 -12.56
N PHE A 927 -26.80 3.23 -13.25
CA PHE A 927 -27.40 4.54 -13.48
C PHE A 927 -27.63 5.32 -12.17
N HIS A 928 -28.05 4.62 -11.12
CA HIS A 928 -28.33 5.17 -9.79
C HIS A 928 -27.09 5.25 -8.87
N LEU A 929 -25.94 4.75 -9.31
CA LEU A 929 -24.71 4.72 -8.52
C LEU A 929 -23.77 5.89 -8.85
N ARG A 930 -22.87 6.18 -7.91
CA ARG A 930 -21.76 7.12 -8.09
C ARG A 930 -20.54 6.48 -8.76
N SER A 931 -20.47 5.16 -8.81
CA SER A 931 -19.45 4.40 -9.53
C SER A 931 -19.94 3.97 -10.91
N GLN A 932 -19.01 3.59 -11.79
CA GLN A 932 -19.31 2.90 -13.05
C GLN A 932 -18.59 1.55 -13.10
N ASN A 933 -19.31 0.46 -13.32
CA ASN A 933 -18.77 -0.91 -13.31
C ASN A 933 -19.35 -1.77 -14.45
N SER A 934 -19.99 -1.14 -15.44
CA SER A 934 -20.61 -1.81 -16.59
C SER A 934 -19.73 -1.83 -17.85
N GLY A 935 -18.67 -1.02 -17.91
CA GLY A 935 -17.80 -0.99 -19.07
C GLY A 935 -16.96 -2.26 -19.19
N VAL A 936 -17.01 -2.87 -20.37
CA VAL A 936 -16.31 -4.13 -20.68
C VAL A 936 -15.47 -3.97 -21.94
N VAL A 937 -14.34 -4.68 -21.98
CA VAL A 937 -13.53 -4.91 -23.18
C VAL A 937 -13.18 -6.39 -23.27
N VAL A 938 -13.19 -6.92 -24.49
CA VAL A 938 -12.76 -8.29 -24.82
C VAL A 938 -11.92 -8.21 -26.09
N GLU A 939 -10.79 -8.93 -26.13
CA GLU A 939 -9.98 -9.10 -27.33
C GLU A 939 -10.62 -10.16 -28.23
N GLY A 940 -10.63 -9.92 -29.53
CA GLY A 940 -11.08 -10.93 -30.48
C GLY A 940 -10.85 -10.53 -31.93
N ASN A 941 -11.22 -11.42 -32.84
CA ASN A 941 -10.95 -11.23 -34.27
C ASN A 941 -12.14 -10.62 -35.01
N HIS A 942 -11.88 -9.58 -35.81
CA HIS A 942 -12.81 -9.00 -36.77
C HIS A 942 -12.12 -8.84 -38.14
N GLU A 943 -12.68 -9.45 -39.18
CA GLU A 943 -12.12 -9.39 -40.55
C GLU A 943 -10.62 -9.78 -40.60
N ALA A 944 -10.24 -10.84 -39.86
CA ALA A 944 -8.87 -11.33 -39.72
C ALA A 944 -7.88 -10.38 -39.01
N ASN A 945 -8.36 -9.33 -38.34
CA ASN A 945 -7.56 -8.50 -37.44
C ASN A 945 -8.00 -8.72 -36.01
N GLU A 946 -7.03 -8.82 -35.10
CA GLU A 946 -7.27 -8.80 -33.67
C GLU A 946 -7.60 -7.37 -33.25
N ILE A 947 -8.75 -7.19 -32.60
CA ILE A 947 -9.23 -5.89 -32.13
C ILE A 947 -9.83 -5.99 -30.73
N ASP A 948 -9.80 -4.87 -30.02
CA ASP A 948 -10.59 -4.68 -28.80
C ASP A 948 -12.06 -4.43 -29.13
N PHE A 949 -12.95 -5.30 -28.63
CA PHE A 949 -14.38 -5.04 -28.59
C PHE A 949 -14.74 -4.29 -27.32
N TYR A 950 -15.11 -3.01 -27.44
CA TYR A 950 -15.57 -2.19 -26.33
C TYR A 950 -17.09 -2.22 -26.23
N GLY A 951 -17.62 -2.39 -25.01
CA GLY A 951 -19.05 -2.45 -24.80
C GLY A 951 -19.51 -2.08 -23.39
N VAL A 952 -20.80 -2.29 -23.15
CA VAL A 952 -21.44 -2.14 -21.84
C VAL A 952 -22.23 -3.40 -21.47
N LEU A 953 -22.09 -3.83 -20.22
CA LEU A 953 -22.78 -4.97 -19.63
C LEU A 953 -24.26 -4.64 -19.37
N THR A 954 -25.19 -5.39 -19.98
CA THR A 954 -26.64 -5.20 -19.79
C THR A 954 -27.23 -6.23 -18.84
N ASP A 955 -26.81 -7.50 -18.94
CA ASP A 955 -27.33 -8.59 -18.12
C ASP A 955 -26.23 -9.52 -17.64
N ILE A 956 -26.38 -10.03 -16.42
CA ILE A 956 -25.56 -11.11 -15.87
C ILE A 956 -26.48 -12.32 -15.72
N ILE A 957 -26.19 -13.40 -16.44
CA ILE A 957 -27.06 -14.57 -16.56
C ILE A 957 -26.32 -15.79 -16.01
N GLN A 958 -26.86 -16.40 -14.95
CA GLN A 958 -26.40 -17.70 -14.46
C GLN A 958 -27.25 -18.81 -15.09
N LEU A 959 -26.54 -19.76 -15.68
CA LEU A 959 -27.05 -20.98 -16.27
C LEU A 959 -26.79 -22.13 -15.30
N ASP A 960 -27.86 -22.86 -14.96
CA ASP A 960 -27.76 -24.05 -14.12
C ASP A 960 -27.77 -25.28 -15.05
N TYR A 961 -26.73 -26.11 -14.94
CA TYR A 961 -26.64 -27.41 -15.60
C TYR A 961 -27.00 -28.52 -14.59
N ILE A 962 -27.20 -29.73 -15.09
CA ILE A 962 -27.32 -30.90 -14.22
C ILE A 962 -26.04 -31.12 -13.40
N LYS A 963 -26.12 -31.91 -12.31
CA LYS A 963 -24.98 -32.24 -11.44
C LYS A 963 -24.30 -31.01 -10.79
N ASP A 964 -25.11 -30.00 -10.44
CA ASP A 964 -24.68 -28.76 -9.77
C ASP A 964 -23.56 -27.99 -10.51
N CYS A 965 -23.49 -28.15 -11.84
CA CYS A 965 -22.61 -27.39 -12.71
C CYS A 965 -23.25 -26.05 -13.06
N LYS A 966 -22.47 -24.96 -13.08
CA LYS A 966 -22.98 -23.60 -13.28
C LYS A 966 -22.05 -22.83 -14.19
N VAL A 967 -22.63 -21.99 -15.07
CA VAL A 967 -21.87 -21.08 -15.93
C VAL A 967 -22.51 -19.70 -15.85
N VAL A 968 -21.70 -18.65 -15.76
CA VAL A 968 -22.20 -17.26 -15.79
C VAL A 968 -21.76 -16.58 -17.08
N ILE A 969 -22.74 -16.04 -17.80
CA ILE A 969 -22.56 -15.32 -19.06
C ILE A 969 -22.96 -13.87 -18.88
N PHE A 970 -22.21 -13.00 -19.56
CA PHE A 970 -22.57 -11.61 -19.72
C PHE A 970 -23.27 -11.38 -21.04
N ARG A 971 -24.35 -10.60 -21.01
CA ARG A 971 -24.91 -9.98 -22.20
C ARG A 971 -24.37 -8.57 -22.31
N CYS A 972 -23.77 -8.24 -23.45
CA CYS A 972 -23.13 -6.96 -23.69
C CYS A 972 -23.73 -6.26 -24.91
N GLN A 973 -23.74 -4.94 -24.88
CA GLN A 973 -23.94 -4.11 -26.06
C GLN A 973 -22.56 -3.62 -26.52
N TRP A 974 -22.12 -4.11 -27.68
CA TRP A 974 -20.81 -3.79 -28.27
C TRP A 974 -20.92 -2.54 -29.13
N PHE A 975 -20.02 -1.58 -28.94
CA PHE A 975 -20.00 -0.38 -29.78
C PHE A 975 -19.50 -0.72 -31.19
N ASP A 976 -20.15 -0.15 -32.20
CA ASP A 976 -19.74 -0.32 -33.59
C ASP A 976 -18.53 0.56 -33.90
N LEU A 977 -17.36 -0.06 -34.04
CA LEU A 977 -16.09 0.61 -34.34
C LEU A 977 -15.62 0.37 -35.79
N GLY A 978 -16.50 -0.18 -36.64
CA GLY A 978 -16.26 -0.54 -38.04
C GLY A 978 -16.15 0.65 -38.95
N GLY A 979 -15.03 1.36 -38.91
CA GLY A 979 -14.71 2.40 -39.86
C GLY A 979 -13.76 3.46 -39.32
N LYS A 980 -12.89 3.99 -40.20
CA LYS A 980 -11.84 4.98 -39.89
C LYS A 980 -12.34 6.27 -39.19
N ARG A 981 -13.66 6.52 -39.16
CA ARG A 981 -14.28 7.72 -38.56
C ARG A 981 -14.91 7.48 -37.19
N ARG A 982 -14.86 6.27 -36.63
CA ARG A 982 -15.55 5.89 -35.37
C ARG A 982 -14.61 5.74 -34.17
N ILE A 983 -13.31 5.64 -34.43
CA ILE A 983 -12.25 5.75 -33.44
C ILE A 983 -11.41 6.98 -33.80
N HIS A 984 -11.14 7.81 -32.81
CA HIS A 984 -10.24 8.95 -32.96
C HIS A 984 -9.12 8.85 -31.93
N LYS A 985 -7.87 8.81 -32.40
CA LYS A 985 -6.68 8.89 -31.57
C LYS A 985 -6.13 10.31 -31.63
N ASP A 986 -5.99 10.96 -30.48
CA ASP A 986 -5.41 12.30 -30.35
C ASP A 986 -4.45 12.31 -29.16
N GLY A 987 -3.14 12.33 -29.46
CA GLY A 987 -2.12 12.01 -28.48
C GLY A 987 -2.28 10.58 -27.95
N HIS A 988 -2.22 10.41 -26.64
CA HIS A 988 -2.38 9.11 -25.97
C HIS A 988 -3.83 8.79 -25.58
N LEU A 989 -4.80 9.55 -26.11
CA LEU A 989 -6.23 9.38 -25.85
C LEU A 989 -6.91 8.63 -27.00
N THR A 990 -7.71 7.62 -26.65
CA THR A 990 -8.56 6.90 -27.59
C THR A 990 -10.02 7.26 -27.34
N SER A 991 -10.63 7.96 -28.28
CA SER A 991 -12.05 8.32 -28.28
C SER A 991 -12.83 7.37 -29.19
N ILE A 992 -13.93 6.82 -28.68
CA ILE A 992 -14.83 5.94 -29.42
C ILE A 992 -16.23 6.54 -29.52
N MET A 993 -16.91 6.27 -30.64
CA MET A 993 -18.31 6.64 -30.84
C MET A 993 -19.23 5.59 -30.19
N VAL A 994 -20.23 6.03 -29.41
CA VAL A 994 -21.08 5.15 -28.59
C VAL A 994 -22.57 5.19 -28.95
N ASN A 995 -22.91 5.65 -30.16
CA ASN A 995 -24.30 5.79 -30.63
C ASN A 995 -24.76 4.67 -31.59
N ARG A 996 -23.90 3.69 -31.87
CA ARG A 996 -24.18 2.53 -32.74
C ARG A 996 -23.59 1.27 -32.12
N PHE A 997 -24.21 0.14 -32.43
CA PHE A 997 -23.86 -1.14 -31.85
C PHE A 997 -23.59 -2.20 -32.92
N TRP A 998 -22.67 -3.11 -32.60
CA TRP A 998 -22.31 -4.29 -33.37
C TRP A 998 -22.84 -5.56 -32.70
N TYR A 999 -22.89 -6.64 -33.48
CA TYR A 999 -23.22 -7.99 -32.99
C TYR A 999 -24.48 -8.04 -32.12
N GLU A 1000 -25.54 -7.33 -32.51
CA GLU A 1000 -26.83 -7.41 -31.80
C GLU A 1000 -27.38 -8.85 -31.76
N ASN A 1001 -27.02 -9.64 -32.77
CA ASN A 1001 -27.32 -11.07 -32.90
C ASN A 1001 -26.21 -11.99 -32.35
N ASP A 1002 -25.19 -11.47 -31.66
CA ASP A 1002 -24.17 -12.25 -30.94
C ASP A 1002 -23.60 -11.48 -29.70
N PRO A 1003 -24.43 -11.19 -28.68
CA PRO A 1003 -24.07 -10.28 -27.60
C PRO A 1003 -23.44 -10.96 -26.37
N PHE A 1004 -23.18 -12.27 -26.41
CA PHE A 1004 -22.84 -13.05 -25.22
C PHE A 1004 -21.35 -13.33 -25.11
N ILE A 1005 -20.81 -13.25 -23.89
CA ILE A 1005 -19.45 -13.66 -23.55
C ILE A 1005 -19.44 -14.42 -22.22
N LEU A 1006 -18.43 -15.25 -21.98
CA LEU A 1006 -18.19 -15.79 -20.64
C LEU A 1006 -17.78 -14.66 -19.71
N ALA A 1007 -18.29 -14.66 -18.48
CA ALA A 1007 -17.98 -13.60 -17.52
C ALA A 1007 -16.46 -13.45 -17.26
N ILE A 1008 -15.70 -14.54 -17.36
CA ILE A 1008 -14.23 -14.56 -17.19
C ILE A 1008 -13.45 -13.89 -18.31
N GLN A 1009 -14.00 -13.83 -19.52
CA GLN A 1009 -13.35 -13.20 -20.67
C GLN A 1009 -13.39 -11.66 -20.56
N ALA A 1010 -14.27 -11.11 -19.73
CA ALA A 1010 -14.48 -9.67 -19.63
C ALA A 1010 -13.37 -8.96 -18.81
N LYS A 1011 -12.67 -8.02 -19.44
CA LYS A 1011 -11.85 -7.01 -18.72
C LYS A 1011 -12.68 -5.75 -18.47
N GLN A 1012 -12.48 -5.09 -17.32
CA GLN A 1012 -13.22 -3.87 -16.98
C GLN A 1012 -12.54 -2.61 -17.57
N VAL A 1013 -13.33 -1.76 -18.22
CA VAL A 1013 -12.94 -0.40 -18.63
C VAL A 1013 -13.92 0.62 -18.08
N PHE A 1014 -13.53 1.89 -18.07
CA PHE A 1014 -14.48 2.96 -17.79
C PHE A 1014 -14.45 4.03 -18.87
N TYR A 1015 -15.60 4.65 -19.09
CA TYR A 1015 -15.81 5.63 -20.15
C TYR A 1015 -15.94 7.02 -19.55
N VAL A 1016 -15.30 7.99 -20.18
CA VAL A 1016 -15.35 9.41 -19.79
C VAL A 1016 -15.85 10.24 -20.97
N ASP A 1017 -16.66 11.25 -20.72
CA ASP A 1017 -17.24 12.08 -21.79
C ASP A 1017 -16.17 12.83 -22.58
N ASP A 1018 -16.27 12.78 -23.91
CA ASP A 1018 -15.37 13.53 -24.77
C ASP A 1018 -15.91 14.95 -25.05
N ILE A 1019 -15.40 15.93 -24.31
CA ILE A 1019 -15.81 17.33 -24.44
C ILE A 1019 -15.44 17.99 -25.77
N LYS A 1020 -14.52 17.41 -26.56
CA LYS A 1020 -14.07 17.95 -27.85
C LYS A 1020 -14.92 17.41 -29.00
N LEU A 1021 -15.22 16.11 -28.99
CA LEU A 1021 -15.97 15.43 -30.05
C LEU A 1021 -17.49 15.43 -29.80
N GLY A 1022 -17.92 15.66 -28.56
CA GLY A 1022 -19.33 15.83 -28.18
C GLY A 1022 -19.97 14.60 -27.55
N ARG A 1023 -21.29 14.69 -27.32
CA ARG A 1023 -22.05 13.76 -26.45
C ARG A 1023 -22.03 12.28 -26.88
N ASP A 1024 -21.89 12.02 -28.18
CA ASP A 1024 -21.89 10.66 -28.76
C ASP A 1024 -20.50 10.00 -28.68
N TRP A 1025 -19.52 10.68 -28.10
CA TRP A 1025 -18.14 10.23 -28.00
C TRP A 1025 -17.71 10.07 -26.54
N LYS A 1026 -16.97 8.99 -26.28
CA LYS A 1026 -16.36 8.71 -24.98
C LYS A 1026 -14.88 8.42 -25.15
N VAL A 1027 -14.07 8.92 -24.22
CA VAL A 1027 -12.68 8.47 -24.05
C VAL A 1027 -12.69 7.18 -23.24
N VAL A 1028 -12.06 6.14 -23.78
CA VAL A 1028 -11.90 4.85 -23.10
C VAL A 1028 -10.70 4.91 -22.16
N GLN A 1029 -10.88 4.39 -20.95
CA GLN A 1029 -9.81 4.25 -19.96
C GLN A 1029 -9.62 2.77 -19.59
N LYS A 1030 -8.58 2.15 -20.16
CA LYS A 1030 -8.01 0.88 -19.67
C LYS A 1030 -7.24 1.14 -18.36
N PHE A 1031 -7.43 0.32 -17.34
CA PHE A 1031 -6.78 0.49 -16.03
C PHE A 1031 -6.58 -0.84 -15.31
N HIS A 1032 -5.63 -0.88 -14.37
CA HIS A 1032 -5.39 -2.04 -13.51
C HIS A 1032 -6.03 -1.85 -12.14
N HIS A 1033 -6.61 -2.91 -11.61
CA HIS A 1033 -7.16 -2.90 -10.26
C HIS A 1033 -6.04 -2.87 -9.20
N ARG A 1034 -6.22 -2.03 -8.17
CA ARG A 1034 -5.17 -1.80 -7.16
C ARG A 1034 -4.85 -3.05 -6.34
N HIS A 1035 -5.84 -3.91 -6.08
CA HIS A 1035 -5.68 -5.12 -5.26
C HIS A 1035 -5.18 -6.34 -6.04
N LEU A 1036 -5.30 -6.36 -7.36
CA LEU A 1036 -4.85 -7.49 -8.18
C LEU A 1036 -3.35 -7.40 -8.48
N PHE A 1037 -2.64 -8.52 -8.38
CA PHE A 1037 -1.24 -8.63 -8.75
C PHE A 1037 -1.13 -9.76 -9.77
N ASP A 1038 -0.52 -9.45 -10.91
CA ASP A 1038 -0.24 -10.42 -11.95
C ASP A 1038 1.28 -10.61 -12.00
N VAL A 1039 1.75 -11.55 -11.17
CA VAL A 1039 3.17 -11.85 -11.02
C VAL A 1039 3.33 -13.37 -11.15
N PRO A 1040 3.94 -13.85 -12.24
CA PRO A 1040 4.14 -15.27 -12.43
C PRO A 1040 5.13 -15.81 -11.38
N GLU A 1041 4.91 -17.04 -10.95
CA GLU A 1041 5.79 -17.76 -10.01
C GLU A 1041 6.48 -18.93 -10.72
N MET A 1042 7.71 -19.26 -10.29
CA MET A 1042 8.32 -20.55 -10.63
C MET A 1042 7.46 -21.67 -10.04
N GLN A 1043 7.06 -22.64 -10.86
CA GLN A 1043 6.25 -23.78 -10.42
C GLN A 1043 7.07 -24.69 -9.48
N ASP A 1044 6.48 -25.09 -8.36
CA ASP A 1044 7.08 -26.07 -7.45
C ASP A 1044 7.06 -27.44 -8.16
N ASN A 1045 8.22 -28.12 -8.28
CA ASN A 1045 8.36 -29.47 -8.89
C ASN A 1045 7.70 -30.60 -8.07
N GLU A 1046 6.83 -30.27 -7.11
CA GLU A 1046 6.03 -31.20 -6.33
C GLU A 1046 4.54 -30.87 -6.54
N ASN A 1047 3.91 -31.58 -7.47
CA ASN A 1047 2.47 -31.74 -7.67
C ASN A 1047 1.57 -30.70 -6.96
N SER A 1048 1.56 -29.48 -7.50
CA SER A 1048 0.37 -28.65 -7.52
C SER A 1048 0.22 -28.15 -8.94
N GLU A 1049 -0.69 -28.78 -9.69
CA GLU A 1049 -1.25 -28.21 -10.90
C GLU A 1049 -1.85 -26.85 -10.53
N ILE A 1050 -1.05 -25.81 -10.71
CA ILE A 1050 -1.56 -24.46 -10.88
C ILE A 1050 -2.20 -24.51 -12.25
N PHE A 1051 -3.53 -24.63 -12.28
CA PHE A 1051 -4.26 -24.35 -13.51
C PHE A 1051 -3.88 -22.95 -13.96
N ASP A 1052 -3.39 -22.88 -15.19
CA ASP A 1052 -3.41 -21.70 -16.04
C ASP A 1052 -4.76 -21.01 -15.84
N VAL A 1053 -4.76 -19.95 -15.02
CA VAL A 1053 -5.71 -18.87 -15.24
C VAL A 1053 -5.14 -18.20 -16.47
N ASP A 1054 -5.60 -18.62 -17.64
CA ASP A 1054 -5.27 -18.09 -18.96
C ASP A 1054 -4.13 -17.06 -18.92
N ALA A 1055 -2.92 -17.55 -19.19
CA ALA A 1055 -1.75 -16.74 -19.49
C ALA A 1055 -1.91 -15.86 -20.75
N ASN A 1056 -3.15 -15.69 -21.24
CA ASN A 1056 -3.58 -14.76 -22.25
C ASN A 1056 -4.64 -13.81 -21.69
N ILE A 1057 -4.23 -12.97 -20.74
CA ILE A 1057 -4.63 -11.58 -20.82
C ILE A 1057 -3.38 -10.86 -21.24
N ASP A 1058 -3.31 -10.62 -22.54
CA ASP A 1058 -2.24 -9.88 -23.17
C ASP A 1058 -1.83 -8.69 -22.30
N GLN A 1059 -0.52 -8.52 -22.26
CA GLN A 1059 0.12 -7.27 -21.86
C GLN A 1059 -0.42 -6.18 -22.76
N ASP A 1060 -1.61 -5.68 -22.43
CA ASP A 1060 -2.34 -4.77 -23.28
C ASP A 1060 -2.46 -3.37 -22.66
N THR A 1061 -1.34 -2.91 -22.10
CA THR A 1061 -0.66 -1.94 -22.96
C THR A 1061 0.08 -2.76 -24.00
N GLU A 1062 -0.54 -2.94 -25.18
CA GLU A 1062 0.14 -2.70 -26.42
C GLU A 1062 0.97 -1.48 -26.07
N ILE A 1063 2.26 -1.75 -25.86
CA ILE A 1063 3.27 -0.75 -25.86
C ILE A 1063 2.98 -0.09 -27.19
N TYR A 1064 2.23 1.03 -27.18
CA TYR A 1064 2.23 2.01 -28.26
C TYR A 1064 3.70 2.19 -28.48
N GLY A 1065 4.25 1.48 -29.48
CA GLY A 1065 5.64 1.07 -29.44
C GLY A 1065 6.47 2.30 -29.40
N SER A 1066 6.86 2.75 -28.20
CA SER A 1066 7.08 4.17 -27.89
C SER A 1066 6.62 5.05 -29.05
N GLU A 1067 5.31 5.30 -29.26
CA GLU A 1067 4.91 6.21 -30.35
C GLU A 1067 5.74 7.46 -30.12
N ARG A 1068 6.81 7.62 -30.93
CA ARG A 1068 7.94 8.46 -30.56
C ARG A 1068 7.34 9.79 -30.23
N ILE A 1069 7.69 10.38 -29.06
CA ILE A 1069 7.27 11.73 -28.68
C ILE A 1069 7.12 12.52 -29.96
N PHE A 1070 5.91 12.99 -30.28
CA PHE A 1070 5.66 13.57 -31.59
C PHE A 1070 6.71 14.66 -31.77
N GLN A 1071 7.63 14.44 -32.72
CA GLN A 1071 8.60 15.45 -33.08
C GLN A 1071 7.75 16.61 -33.53
N ILE A 1072 7.82 17.72 -32.79
CA ILE A 1072 7.16 18.94 -33.23
C ILE A 1072 7.81 19.25 -34.57
N GLU A 1073 7.06 19.09 -35.66
CA GLU A 1073 7.37 19.79 -36.90
C GLU A 1073 7.44 21.26 -36.51
N ASP A 1074 8.66 21.81 -36.52
CA ASP A 1074 8.98 23.18 -36.12
C ASP A 1074 8.47 24.13 -37.22
N ASN A 1075 7.15 24.13 -37.44
CA ASN A 1075 6.44 24.86 -38.51
C ASN A 1075 6.26 26.35 -38.20
N GLY A 1076 7.18 26.94 -37.42
CA GLY A 1076 7.20 28.36 -37.07
C GLY A 1076 6.68 28.70 -35.67
N GLU A 1077 7.02 29.91 -35.22
CA GLU A 1077 6.65 30.47 -33.92
C GLU A 1077 5.12 30.69 -33.87
N ARG A 1078 4.43 29.95 -32.99
CA ARG A 1078 3.02 30.21 -32.65
C ARG A 1078 2.94 31.18 -31.48
N PRO A 1079 1.95 32.09 -31.47
CA PRO A 1079 1.83 33.05 -30.39
C PRO A 1079 1.59 32.36 -29.05
N LEU A 1080 2.34 32.80 -28.04
CA LEU A 1080 2.23 32.39 -26.65
C LEU A 1080 1.13 33.15 -25.90
N ASN A 1081 0.53 34.18 -26.50
CA ASN A 1081 -0.61 34.90 -25.96
C ASN A 1081 -1.95 34.50 -26.62
N ARG A 1082 -3.04 34.58 -25.85
CA ARG A 1082 -4.43 34.47 -26.33
C ARG A 1082 -4.90 35.87 -26.75
N GLN A 1083 -5.66 35.96 -27.84
CA GLN A 1083 -6.29 37.21 -28.30
C GLN A 1083 -7.80 37.24 -28.03
N ASP A 1084 -8.39 36.08 -27.77
CA ASP A 1084 -9.81 35.85 -27.52
C ASP A 1084 -10.20 35.98 -26.04
N ILE A 1085 -9.23 36.18 -25.15
CA ILE A 1085 -9.42 36.53 -23.75
C ILE A 1085 -8.98 37.98 -23.53
N ALA A 1086 -9.76 38.76 -22.77
CA ALA A 1086 -9.39 40.14 -22.43
C ALA A 1086 -8.15 40.17 -21.51
N ALA A 1087 -7.24 41.10 -21.78
CA ALA A 1087 -6.08 41.33 -20.92
C ALA A 1087 -6.48 41.94 -19.58
N GLU A 1088 -5.75 41.57 -18.53
CA GLU A 1088 -5.95 42.10 -17.18
C GLU A 1088 -5.25 43.47 -17.05
N VAL A 1089 -5.92 44.44 -16.45
CA VAL A 1089 -5.38 45.78 -16.18
C VAL A 1089 -4.79 45.79 -14.77
N ILE A 1090 -3.51 46.14 -14.66
CA ILE A 1090 -2.75 46.19 -13.41
C ILE A 1090 -2.38 47.65 -13.10
N ASP A 1091 -2.56 48.05 -11.85
CA ASP A 1091 -2.18 49.37 -11.37
C ASP A 1091 -0.64 49.56 -11.41
N SER A 1092 -0.25 50.74 -11.88
CA SER A 1092 1.12 51.25 -11.88
C SER A 1092 1.82 51.17 -10.53
N GLU A 1093 1.11 51.41 -9.41
CA GLU A 1093 1.72 51.45 -8.07
C GLU A 1093 2.27 50.08 -7.65
N PHE A 1094 1.56 48.99 -7.97
CA PHE A 1094 2.00 47.63 -7.68
C PHE A 1094 3.27 47.27 -8.47
N ILE A 1095 3.33 47.66 -9.74
CA ILE A 1095 4.49 47.40 -10.60
C ILE A 1095 5.71 48.19 -10.13
N GLU A 1096 5.54 49.47 -9.77
CA GLU A 1096 6.65 50.31 -9.30
C GLU A 1096 7.24 49.83 -7.97
N ARG A 1097 6.41 49.31 -7.06
CA ARG A 1097 6.89 48.66 -5.82
C ARG A 1097 7.74 47.41 -6.11
N ASN A 1098 7.36 46.61 -7.11
CA ASN A 1098 8.06 45.37 -7.47
C ASN A 1098 9.22 45.58 -8.48
N LYS A 1099 9.36 46.77 -9.08
CA LYS A 1099 10.48 47.14 -9.95
C LYS A 1099 11.76 47.48 -9.18
N LYS A 1100 11.68 47.83 -7.90
CA LYS A 1100 12.85 48.11 -7.04
C LYS A 1100 13.44 46.82 -6.47
N THR A 1101 14.53 46.34 -7.06
CA THR A 1101 15.66 45.69 -6.36
C THR A 1101 16.77 45.40 -7.38
N ASN A 1102 17.68 46.37 -7.50
CA ASN A 1102 18.99 46.20 -8.11
C ASN A 1102 19.99 46.77 -7.08
N GLU A 1103 20.16 46.07 -5.96
CA GLU A 1103 21.26 46.32 -5.02
C GLU A 1103 22.02 45.00 -4.77
N ASP A 1104 23.28 45.02 -5.23
CA ASP A 1104 24.50 44.21 -5.04
C ASP A 1104 24.49 42.67 -4.94
N PRO A 1105 25.34 41.92 -5.70
CA PRO A 1105 25.32 40.44 -5.81
C PRO A 1105 26.16 39.65 -4.78
N TYR A 1106 26.70 40.23 -3.70
CA TYR A 1106 27.50 39.47 -2.72
C TYR A 1106 27.25 39.90 -1.26
N LEU A 1107 26.78 38.92 -0.46
CA LEU A 1107 26.84 38.82 1.01
C LEU A 1107 25.99 39.79 1.87
N GLU A 1108 24.88 39.28 2.43
CA GLU A 1108 24.58 39.17 3.88
C GLU A 1108 23.19 38.50 4.03
N ASP A 1109 23.10 37.23 4.45
CA ASP A 1109 22.96 36.82 5.85
C ASP A 1109 21.91 37.64 6.63
N ILE A 1110 20.62 37.51 6.27
CA ILE A 1110 19.55 37.46 7.27
C ILE A 1110 18.72 36.19 7.07
N ASP A 1111 18.66 35.50 8.18
CA ASP A 1111 18.19 34.17 8.43
C ASP A 1111 16.75 34.30 8.93
N GLU A 1112 15.80 34.41 7.99
CA GLU A 1112 14.39 34.54 8.34
C GLU A 1112 13.78 33.17 8.67
N ASN A 1113 13.34 33.07 9.92
CA ASN A 1113 12.29 32.19 10.44
C ASN A 1113 12.20 30.76 9.88
N ILE A 1114 12.86 29.87 10.62
CA ILE A 1114 12.35 28.53 10.88
C ILE A 1114 11.05 28.71 11.69
N ASN A 1115 9.89 28.79 11.02
CA ASN A 1115 8.61 28.15 11.40
C ASN A 1115 7.33 28.75 10.80
N GLU A 1116 7.34 29.75 9.90
CA GLU A 1116 6.08 30.21 9.29
C GLU A 1116 6.22 30.46 7.78
N VAL A 1117 5.14 30.11 7.07
CA VAL A 1117 4.89 30.20 5.62
C VAL A 1117 5.40 29.02 4.74
N GLU A 1118 4.95 27.80 5.07
CA GLU A 1118 4.33 26.96 4.03
C GLU A 1118 2.82 27.19 4.11
N GLU A 1119 2.34 28.23 3.44
CA GLU A 1119 0.91 28.39 3.19
C GLU A 1119 0.55 27.66 1.91
N PHE A 1120 0.69 26.32 1.92
CA PHE A 1120 0.06 25.41 0.97
C PHE A 1120 -0.13 24.05 1.66
N GLN A 1121 -1.18 23.98 2.51
CA GLN A 1121 -2.16 22.88 2.60
C GLN A 1121 -2.85 22.85 3.99
N SER A 1122 -3.85 23.70 4.16
CA SER A 1122 -5.19 23.28 4.59
C SER A 1122 -6.17 24.37 4.18
N SER A 1123 -7.29 23.96 3.61
CA SER A 1123 -8.43 24.80 3.24
C SER A 1123 -8.72 25.92 4.24
N GLU A 1124 -8.84 27.14 3.73
CA GLU A 1124 -9.61 28.23 4.32
C GLU A 1124 -11.05 27.76 4.54
N ASP A 1125 -11.59 28.01 5.74
CA ASP A 1125 -12.99 28.32 5.97
C ASP A 1125 -13.00 29.42 7.05
N ASP A 1126 -13.51 30.60 6.67
CA ASP A 1126 -13.60 31.82 7.48
C ASP A 1126 -14.73 31.75 8.54
N ASP A 1127 -14.40 32.33 9.70
CA ASP A 1127 -15.17 33.12 10.67
C ASP A 1127 -16.56 32.69 11.19
N SER A 1128 -16.65 32.51 12.52
CA SER A 1128 -17.20 33.55 13.42
C SER A 1128 -17.20 33.12 14.90
N ASP A 1129 -16.70 34.03 15.74
CA ASP A 1129 -17.10 34.34 17.12
C ASP A 1129 -16.55 33.59 18.35
N LEU A 1130 -15.78 34.39 19.11
CA LEU A 1130 -15.76 34.58 20.57
C LEU A 1130 -15.09 33.51 21.43
N ASP A 1131 -13.79 33.72 21.63
CA ASP A 1131 -13.09 33.34 22.86
C ASP A 1131 -13.34 34.41 23.94
N PRO A 1132 -13.70 34.03 25.17
CA PRO A 1132 -13.23 34.77 26.33
C PRO A 1132 -12.48 33.80 27.24
N PHE A 1133 -11.18 34.04 27.43
CA PHE A 1133 -10.54 34.23 28.73
C PHE A 1133 -9.02 34.07 28.61
N THR A 1134 -8.34 35.20 28.45
CA THR A 1134 -7.04 35.45 29.07
C THR A 1134 -7.24 36.65 30.03
N PRO A 1135 -6.31 37.05 30.92
CA PRO A 1135 -5.02 36.44 31.29
C PRO A 1135 -4.74 36.45 32.81
N TYR A 1136 -3.70 35.71 33.22
CA TYR A 1136 -2.78 36.20 34.24
C TYR A 1136 -1.36 35.93 33.75
N CYS A 1137 -0.66 36.98 33.29
CA CYS A 1137 0.77 37.08 33.49
C CYS A 1137 1.18 38.55 33.51
N SER A 1138 1.49 38.99 34.72
CA SER A 1138 2.16 40.20 35.13
C SER A 1138 3.56 40.35 34.51
N GLY A 1139 3.95 41.60 34.23
CA GLY A 1139 5.31 42.06 34.51
C GLY A 1139 6.24 42.28 33.30
N GLU A 1140 6.28 43.54 32.87
CA GLU A 1140 7.51 44.29 32.52
C GLU A 1140 8.51 43.72 31.50
N TRP A 1141 8.13 43.57 30.23
CA TRP A 1141 9.13 43.56 29.13
C TRP A 1141 8.73 44.33 27.85
N CYS A 1142 7.56 44.98 27.80
CA CYS A 1142 7.04 45.65 26.59
C CYS A 1142 7.20 47.19 26.53
N TRP A 1143 8.07 47.79 27.36
CA TRP A 1143 8.24 49.25 27.37
C TRP A 1143 9.37 49.81 26.48
N LYS A 1144 10.18 48.95 25.82
CA LYS A 1144 11.36 49.41 25.05
C LYS A 1144 11.29 49.35 23.53
N TYR A 1145 10.20 48.82 22.93
CA TYR A 1145 10.10 48.71 21.46
C TYR A 1145 9.07 49.67 20.82
N ALA A 1146 8.32 50.44 21.61
CA ALA A 1146 7.20 51.26 21.13
C ALA A 1146 7.50 52.77 21.00
N MET A 1147 8.72 53.16 20.62
CA MET A 1147 9.10 54.60 20.55
C MET A 1147 9.69 55.07 19.21
N ASN A 1148 9.73 54.27 18.13
CA ASN A 1148 10.22 54.76 16.84
C ASN A 1148 9.33 54.34 15.67
N LYS A 1149 8.28 55.14 15.46
CA LYS A 1149 7.74 55.65 14.17
C LYS A 1149 6.22 55.78 14.25
N THR A 1150 5.84 56.96 14.71
CA THR A 1150 4.50 57.53 14.76
C THR A 1150 3.92 57.77 13.35
N ASN A 1151 2.62 57.49 13.17
CA ASN A 1151 1.80 58.21 12.21
C ASN A 1151 0.58 58.80 12.92
N TYR A 1152 0.32 60.08 12.65
CA TYR A 1152 -0.37 61.05 13.49
C TYR A 1152 -1.92 61.02 13.37
N LEU A 1153 -2.49 60.18 12.49
CA LEU A 1153 -3.94 60.16 12.23
C LEU A 1153 -4.77 59.15 13.06
N CYS A 1154 -4.16 58.32 13.91
CA CYS A 1154 -4.91 57.35 14.72
C CYS A 1154 -5.28 57.86 16.13
N ARG A 1155 -4.75 59.03 16.55
CA ARG A 1155 -4.93 59.56 17.92
C ARG A 1155 -6.25 60.28 18.18
N GLN A 1156 -7.02 60.69 17.16
CA GLN A 1156 -8.29 61.41 17.39
C GLN A 1156 -9.53 60.52 17.47
N LYS A 1157 -9.48 59.26 17.00
CA LYS A 1157 -10.65 58.35 17.07
C LYS A 1157 -10.73 57.52 18.35
N TYR A 1158 -9.61 57.32 19.06
CA TYR A 1158 -9.59 56.50 20.29
C TYR A 1158 -9.87 57.29 21.59
N ALA A 1159 -9.72 58.62 21.59
CA ALA A 1159 -9.99 59.44 22.77
C ALA A 1159 -11.49 59.66 23.05
N ALA A 1160 -12.36 59.53 22.04
CA ALA A 1160 -13.80 59.72 22.19
C ALA A 1160 -14.54 58.49 22.75
N VAL A 1161 -13.97 57.28 22.60
CA VAL A 1161 -14.60 56.02 23.06
C VAL A 1161 -14.19 55.68 24.49
N ALA A 1162 -13.01 56.10 24.93
CA ALA A 1162 -12.51 55.84 26.29
C ALA A 1162 -13.17 56.70 27.39
N MET A 1163 -13.78 57.84 27.05
CA MET A 1163 -14.48 58.71 28.01
C MET A 1163 -15.95 58.31 28.27
N ALA A 1164 -16.51 57.38 27.49
CA ALA A 1164 -17.92 56.96 27.63
C ALA A 1164 -18.11 55.69 28.48
N TYR A 1165 -17.03 55.02 28.89
CA TYR A 1165 -17.10 53.68 29.52
C TYR A 1165 -16.81 53.66 31.04
N LEU A 1166 -16.63 54.82 31.69
CA LEU A 1166 -16.28 54.92 33.12
C LEU A 1166 -17.43 55.34 34.05
N ASP A 1167 -18.66 55.52 33.57
CA ASP A 1167 -19.74 56.12 34.38
C ASP A 1167 -20.96 55.24 34.68
N LEU A 1168 -20.95 53.92 34.41
CA LEU A 1168 -22.11 53.06 34.69
C LEU A 1168 -21.78 51.82 35.52
N HIS A 1169 -21.75 52.10 36.82
CA HIS A 1169 -22.27 51.33 37.94
C HIS A 1169 -21.46 50.20 38.61
N PRO A 1170 -21.59 50.12 39.97
CA PRO A 1170 -20.77 49.28 40.83
C PRO A 1170 -21.51 48.04 41.35
N SER A 1171 -20.76 47.23 42.10
CA SER A 1171 -21.17 46.28 43.15
C SER A 1171 -21.74 44.90 42.80
N ASN A 1172 -21.09 43.90 43.44
CA ASN A 1172 -21.48 42.52 43.78
C ASN A 1172 -21.43 41.43 42.70
N LEU A 1173 -20.30 40.70 42.63
CA LEU A 1173 -20.11 39.37 43.23
C LEU A 1173 -18.66 38.90 43.07
#